data_AF-A0A1X1UJH5-F1
#
_entry.id   AF-A0A1X1UJH5-F1
#
_cell.length_a   1.000
_cell.length_b   1.000
_cell.length_c   1.000
_cell.angle_alpha   90.00
_cell.angle_beta   90.00
_cell.angle_gamma   90.00
#
_symmetry.space_group_name_H-M   'P 1'
#
loop_
_entity.id
_entity.type
_entity.pdbx_description
1 polymer ?
#
loop_
_entity_poly.entity_id
_entity_poly.type
_entity_poly.pdbx_seq_one_letter_code
_entity_poly.pdbx_strand_id
1 'polypeptide(L)'
;MCGLLAFVGAAAHSADDVADEVARASHLMRHRGPDEPGTWADPAGAVVFGFNRLSIIDIAHSHQPLRWGPPDTPDRYELVFNGEIYNYLELRAELAERHGAVFATDGDGEAIVAAYHHWGADALTRLRGMFAFALWDTVNRELFCARDPFGIKPLFVATGAGGTAVASEKKCLLELAELIRFDTAIDDRAVQHYTVLQYVPEPETLHRGVRRLESGCYARIRPDQPEPDVTRYFVPRFVATPITRDNEQVRYDEITAVLEDSVAKHMRADVTVGAFLSGGIDSTAIAALAIRHNPRLITFTTGFEREGFSEIDVAVASAEAIGARHIAKVVKPDEFVAALPEIVWYLDEPVADPALVPLFFVAREARKHVKVVLSGEGADELFGGYTIYREPLSLKPFNYLPGPLRRSMGKVSKPLPEGMRGKSLLHRGSLTLEQRYYGNARSFSDAQLRDVLPGFRPDWTHTDVTAPVYAESAGWDPVARMQHIDLFTWLRGDILVKADKMTMANSLELRVPFLDPEVFAVASRLPVQAKITRTTTKYALRRALEPIVPPHVLNRPKLGFPVPIRHWLRAGELLEWAHQIVDSSAAGHLINIAAVRQMLDEHRCGTTDHSRRLWTVLIFMLWHAIFVEHSVVPQISEPHYPVQL
;
A
#
# COMPACT_ATOMS: atom_id res chain seq x y z
N MET A 1 9.78 4.02 -11.56
CA MET A 1 9.10 2.80 -11.06
C MET A 1 9.44 1.59 -11.88
N CYS A 2 9.58 0.42 -11.26
CA CYS A 2 9.98 -0.79 -11.99
C CYS A 2 9.23 -2.04 -11.49
N GLY A 3 9.36 -3.13 -12.23
CA GLY A 3 9.23 -4.48 -11.68
C GLY A 3 10.62 -5.07 -11.51
N LEU A 4 10.90 -5.67 -10.36
CA LEU A 4 12.15 -6.40 -10.11
C LEU A 4 11.87 -7.84 -9.69
N LEU A 5 12.74 -8.74 -10.12
CA LEU A 5 12.77 -10.16 -9.81
C LEU A 5 14.24 -10.56 -9.67
N ALA A 6 14.57 -11.27 -8.60
CA ALA A 6 15.90 -11.82 -8.41
C ALA A 6 15.79 -13.24 -7.86
N PHE A 7 16.46 -14.18 -8.50
CA PHE A 7 16.58 -15.56 -8.06
C PHE A 7 18.02 -15.85 -7.63
N VAL A 8 18.18 -16.42 -6.44
CA VAL A 8 19.45 -16.88 -5.86
C VAL A 8 19.33 -18.39 -5.66
N GLY A 9 20.20 -19.17 -6.31
CA GLY A 9 20.13 -20.63 -6.25
C GLY A 9 21.50 -21.29 -6.37
N ALA A 10 21.56 -22.57 -6.01
CA ALA A 10 22.76 -23.37 -6.24
C ALA A 10 22.92 -23.67 -7.75
N ALA A 11 24.17 -23.76 -8.22
CA ALA A 11 24.57 -23.95 -9.62
C ALA A 11 24.20 -25.32 -10.24
N ALA A 12 23.06 -25.90 -9.86
CA ALA A 12 22.58 -27.19 -10.35
C ALA A 12 21.86 -27.10 -11.71
N HIS A 13 21.49 -25.90 -12.15
CA HIS A 13 20.81 -25.64 -13.44
C HIS A 13 21.74 -24.83 -14.35
N SER A 14 21.54 -24.95 -15.67
CA SER A 14 22.19 -24.04 -16.63
C SER A 14 21.74 -22.61 -16.35
N ALA A 15 22.67 -21.65 -16.34
CA ALA A 15 22.34 -20.24 -16.14
C ALA A 15 21.33 -19.73 -17.19
N ASP A 16 21.42 -20.25 -18.42
CA ASP A 16 20.53 -19.88 -19.53
C ASP A 16 19.08 -20.35 -19.29
N ASP A 17 18.88 -21.58 -18.79
CA ASP A 17 17.54 -22.12 -18.52
C ASP A 17 16.84 -21.32 -17.41
N VAL A 18 17.60 -20.98 -16.35
CA VAL A 18 17.10 -20.13 -15.26
C VAL A 18 16.80 -18.71 -15.75
N ALA A 19 17.63 -18.15 -16.63
CA ALA A 19 17.39 -16.85 -17.23
C ALA A 19 16.10 -16.81 -18.05
N ASP A 20 15.80 -17.86 -18.81
CA ASP A 20 14.55 -17.98 -19.57
C ASP A 20 13.31 -18.09 -18.67
N GLU A 21 13.41 -18.84 -17.57
CA GLU A 21 12.35 -18.91 -16.55
C GLU A 21 12.10 -17.57 -15.87
N VAL A 22 13.17 -16.89 -15.46
CA VAL A 22 13.11 -15.54 -14.87
C VAL A 22 12.55 -14.53 -15.87
N ALA A 23 12.90 -14.64 -17.16
CA ALA A 23 12.34 -13.79 -18.21
C ALA A 23 10.82 -13.96 -18.30
N ARG A 24 10.32 -15.21 -18.39
CA ARG A 24 8.88 -15.51 -18.43
C ARG A 24 8.15 -15.00 -17.19
N ALA A 25 8.68 -15.27 -16.00
CA ALA A 25 8.11 -14.79 -14.75
C ALA A 25 8.10 -13.26 -14.67
N SER A 26 9.18 -12.59 -15.10
CA SER A 26 9.26 -11.14 -15.08
C SER A 26 8.27 -10.47 -16.04
N HIS A 27 7.87 -11.15 -17.13
CA HIS A 27 6.87 -10.64 -18.06
C HIS A 27 5.49 -10.44 -17.39
N LEU A 28 5.16 -11.20 -16.35
CA LEU A 28 3.90 -11.05 -15.60
C LEU A 28 3.78 -9.70 -14.87
N MET A 29 4.88 -8.95 -14.73
CA MET A 29 4.89 -7.60 -14.17
C MET A 29 5.34 -6.53 -15.16
N ARG A 30 5.25 -6.82 -16.47
CA ARG A 30 5.59 -5.91 -17.57
C ARG A 30 4.86 -4.57 -17.48
N HIS A 31 3.59 -4.57 -17.04
CA HIS A 31 2.78 -3.37 -16.81
C HIS A 31 3.44 -2.35 -15.89
N ARG A 32 4.32 -2.79 -14.98
CA ARG A 32 5.03 -1.88 -14.06
C ARG A 32 6.13 -1.08 -14.74
N GLY A 33 6.69 -1.59 -15.83
CA GLY A 33 7.85 -1.02 -16.50
C GLY A 33 7.86 -1.33 -17.98
N PRO A 34 6.98 -0.68 -18.77
CA PRO A 34 6.81 -0.93 -20.19
C PRO A 34 7.97 -0.40 -21.05
N ASP A 35 8.89 0.41 -20.52
CA ASP A 35 9.89 1.08 -21.35
C ASP A 35 11.07 0.14 -21.70
N GLU A 36 11.54 -0.65 -20.74
CA GLU A 36 12.73 -1.50 -20.93
C GLU A 36 12.65 -2.78 -20.07
N PRO A 37 12.24 -3.92 -20.67
CA PRO A 37 12.32 -5.23 -20.03
C PRO A 37 13.72 -5.85 -20.22
N GLY A 38 14.15 -6.69 -19.29
CA GLY A 38 15.37 -7.45 -19.49
C GLY A 38 15.67 -8.47 -18.41
N THR A 39 16.69 -9.28 -18.66
CA THR A 39 17.26 -10.24 -17.73
C THR A 39 18.78 -10.12 -17.70
N TRP A 40 19.37 -10.50 -16.59
CA TRP A 40 20.82 -10.57 -16.42
C TRP A 40 21.16 -11.77 -15.54
N ALA A 41 22.17 -12.53 -15.92
CA ALA A 41 22.68 -13.65 -15.14
C ALA A 41 24.11 -13.34 -14.68
N ASP A 42 24.37 -13.61 -13.42
CA ASP A 42 25.71 -13.57 -12.84
C ASP A 42 26.63 -14.57 -13.58
N PRO A 43 27.83 -14.17 -14.05
CA PRO A 43 28.74 -15.09 -14.73
C PRO A 43 29.14 -16.31 -13.90
N ALA A 44 29.14 -16.19 -12.56
CA ALA A 44 29.38 -17.32 -11.66
C ALA A 44 28.13 -18.18 -11.39
N GLY A 45 26.98 -17.82 -11.98
CA GLY A 45 25.73 -18.58 -11.94
C GLY A 45 25.00 -18.54 -10.61
N ALA A 46 25.35 -17.62 -9.70
CA ALA A 46 24.76 -17.58 -8.36
C ALA A 46 23.44 -16.80 -8.29
N VAL A 47 23.25 -15.84 -9.21
CA VAL A 47 22.09 -14.94 -9.26
C VAL A 47 21.61 -14.75 -10.68
N VAL A 48 20.29 -14.67 -10.85
CA VAL A 48 19.64 -14.20 -12.07
C VAL A 48 18.63 -13.12 -11.74
N PHE A 49 18.73 -12.00 -12.43
CA PHE A 49 17.82 -10.86 -12.34
C PHE A 49 16.87 -10.82 -13.54
N GLY A 50 15.62 -10.43 -13.26
CA GLY A 50 14.64 -9.99 -14.24
C GLY A 50 14.11 -8.61 -13.84
N PHE A 51 13.95 -7.72 -14.79
CA PHE A 51 13.50 -6.36 -14.52
C PHE A 51 12.61 -5.80 -15.63
N ASN A 52 11.76 -4.86 -15.26
CA ASN A 52 10.93 -4.07 -16.16
C ASN A 52 11.03 -2.62 -15.72
N ARG A 53 11.62 -1.74 -16.52
CA ARG A 53 11.84 -0.35 -16.16
C ARG A 53 10.76 0.57 -16.72
N LEU A 54 10.21 1.45 -15.89
CA LEU A 54 9.53 2.69 -16.31
C LEU A 54 10.53 3.83 -16.11
N SER A 55 11.01 4.40 -17.21
CA SER A 55 12.05 5.42 -17.23
C SER A 55 11.47 6.78 -16.85
N ILE A 56 12.01 7.37 -15.77
CA ILE A 56 11.52 8.60 -15.14
C ILE A 56 12.64 9.62 -14.90
N ILE A 57 13.80 9.16 -14.42
CA ILE A 57 15.02 9.96 -14.27
C ILE A 57 16.13 9.31 -15.10
N ASP A 58 16.92 10.17 -15.74
CA ASP A 58 18.07 9.84 -16.56
C ASP A 58 17.75 8.67 -17.51
N ILE A 59 16.73 8.93 -18.32
CA ILE A 59 16.07 7.97 -19.20
C ILE A 59 17.10 7.21 -20.05
N ALA A 60 18.08 7.92 -20.59
CA ALA A 60 19.02 7.41 -21.57
C ALA A 60 20.19 6.59 -20.99
N HIS A 61 20.47 6.66 -19.68
CA HIS A 61 21.68 6.04 -19.12
C HIS A 61 21.43 5.17 -17.89
N SER A 62 20.37 5.43 -17.11
CA SER A 62 20.08 4.70 -15.87
C SER A 62 19.38 3.35 -16.07
N HIS A 63 19.94 2.53 -16.96
CA HIS A 63 19.49 1.16 -17.27
C HIS A 63 19.62 0.23 -16.06
N GLN A 64 18.87 -0.88 -16.07
CA GLN A 64 18.96 -1.93 -15.05
C GLN A 64 19.42 -3.25 -15.70
N PRO A 65 20.09 -4.17 -14.96
CA PRO A 65 20.69 -3.93 -13.66
C PRO A 65 21.74 -2.82 -13.74
N LEU A 66 21.75 -1.98 -12.71
CA LEU A 66 22.70 -0.90 -12.59
C LEU A 66 24.00 -1.47 -12.03
N ARG A 67 25.10 -1.21 -12.74
CA ARG A 67 26.45 -1.61 -12.35
C ARG A 67 27.17 -0.48 -11.65
N TRP A 68 27.79 -0.80 -10.53
CA TRP A 68 28.65 0.15 -9.83
C TRP A 68 29.70 -0.57 -8.99
N GLY A 69 30.84 0.06 -8.79
CA GLY A 69 31.87 -0.43 -7.89
C GLY A 69 32.96 0.62 -7.67
N PRO A 70 33.75 0.48 -6.59
CA PRO A 70 34.88 1.37 -6.39
C PRO A 70 35.92 1.17 -7.51
N PRO A 71 36.85 2.12 -7.74
CA PRO A 71 37.77 2.09 -8.88
C PRO A 71 38.62 0.81 -9.02
N ASP A 72 38.88 0.11 -7.92
CA ASP A 72 39.61 -1.16 -7.88
C ASP A 72 38.74 -2.37 -8.25
N THR A 73 37.42 -2.27 -8.10
CA THR A 73 36.44 -3.33 -8.44
C THR A 73 35.16 -2.73 -9.05
N PRO A 74 35.23 -2.16 -10.27
CA PRO A 74 34.16 -1.34 -10.85
C PRO A 74 32.84 -2.09 -11.13
N ASP A 75 32.89 -3.42 -11.27
CA ASP A 75 31.72 -4.27 -11.53
C ASP A 75 31.32 -5.10 -10.29
N ARG A 76 31.65 -4.62 -9.07
CA ARG A 76 31.38 -5.36 -7.84
C ARG A 76 29.88 -5.53 -7.58
N TYR A 77 29.10 -4.49 -7.82
CA TYR A 77 27.70 -4.45 -7.44
C TYR A 77 26.77 -4.37 -8.64
N GLU A 78 25.69 -5.14 -8.56
CA GLU A 78 24.62 -5.19 -9.56
C GLU A 78 23.28 -4.92 -8.86
N LEU A 79 22.55 -3.88 -9.28
CA LEU A 79 21.33 -3.41 -8.64
C LEU A 79 20.13 -3.51 -9.57
N VAL A 80 19.05 -4.16 -9.11
CA VAL A 80 17.70 -3.94 -9.63
C VAL A 80 16.86 -3.19 -8.62
N PHE A 81 16.10 -2.20 -9.08
CA PHE A 81 15.53 -1.16 -8.24
C PHE A 81 14.14 -0.75 -8.72
N ASN A 82 13.17 -0.81 -7.81
CA ASN A 82 11.82 -0.32 -7.99
C ASN A 82 11.55 0.79 -6.97
N GLY A 83 11.65 2.05 -7.39
CA GLY A 83 11.41 3.17 -6.50
C GLY A 83 11.92 4.50 -7.03
N GLU A 84 12.12 5.42 -6.10
CA GLU A 84 12.71 6.74 -6.29
C GLU A 84 13.40 7.17 -4.98
N ILE A 85 14.67 7.58 -5.04
CA ILE A 85 15.43 8.14 -3.91
C ILE A 85 15.46 9.66 -4.05
N TYR A 86 14.50 10.34 -3.44
CA TYR A 86 14.30 11.77 -3.63
C TYR A 86 15.47 12.66 -3.20
N ASN A 87 16.31 12.20 -2.26
CA ASN A 87 17.52 12.92 -1.82
C ASN A 87 18.82 12.45 -2.51
N TYR A 88 18.74 11.79 -3.66
CA TYR A 88 19.92 11.24 -4.33
C TYR A 88 20.97 12.30 -4.69
N LEU A 89 20.58 13.52 -5.06
CA LEU A 89 21.51 14.61 -5.37
C LEU A 89 22.34 14.99 -4.14
N GLU A 90 21.69 15.13 -2.99
CA GLU A 90 22.33 15.42 -1.72
C GLU A 90 23.24 14.26 -1.27
N LEU A 91 22.81 13.01 -1.46
CA LEU A 91 23.62 11.84 -1.16
C LEU A 91 24.84 11.72 -2.09
N ARG A 92 24.67 11.92 -3.40
CA ARG A 92 25.80 11.92 -4.37
C ARG A 92 26.84 12.95 -3.99
N ALA A 93 26.42 14.16 -3.61
CA ALA A 93 27.33 15.20 -3.14
C ALA A 93 28.08 14.78 -1.87
N GLU A 94 27.39 14.25 -0.85
CA GLU A 94 28.02 13.77 0.40
C GLU A 94 29.02 12.63 0.14
N LEU A 95 28.65 11.68 -0.73
CA LEU A 95 29.48 10.52 -1.06
C LEU A 95 30.72 10.91 -1.89
N ALA A 96 30.57 11.83 -2.84
CA ALA A 96 31.68 12.37 -3.62
C ALA A 96 32.65 13.16 -2.73
N GLU A 97 32.14 14.04 -1.86
CA GLU A 97 32.96 14.87 -0.98
C GLU A 97 33.72 14.03 0.07
N ARG A 98 33.06 13.06 0.70
CA ARG A 98 33.64 12.33 1.84
C ARG A 98 34.41 11.08 1.46
N HIS A 99 34.01 10.41 0.37
CA HIS A 99 34.57 9.11 -0.01
C HIS A 99 35.16 9.10 -1.42
N GLY A 100 35.07 10.20 -2.17
CA GLY A 100 35.55 10.25 -3.55
C GLY A 100 34.74 9.36 -4.49
N ALA A 101 33.47 9.09 -4.18
CA ALA A 101 32.60 8.28 -5.03
C ALA A 101 32.42 8.95 -6.41
N VAL A 102 32.54 8.15 -7.46
CA VAL A 102 32.33 8.57 -8.86
C VAL A 102 31.05 7.93 -9.37
N PHE A 103 30.31 8.71 -10.15
CA PHE A 103 29.02 8.31 -10.69
C PHE A 103 29.05 8.35 -12.22
N ALA A 104 28.50 7.32 -12.87
CA ALA A 104 28.47 7.19 -14.33
C ALA A 104 27.16 7.68 -14.95
N THR A 105 26.08 7.62 -14.17
CA THR A 105 24.73 8.04 -14.54
C THR A 105 24.28 9.21 -13.67
N ASP A 106 23.22 9.91 -14.09
CA ASP A 106 22.59 10.96 -13.30
C ASP A 106 21.33 10.50 -12.57
N GLY A 107 21.03 9.20 -12.66
CA GLY A 107 19.95 8.57 -11.90
C GLY A 107 20.23 8.45 -10.41
N ASP A 108 19.17 8.10 -9.71
CA ASP A 108 19.15 7.95 -8.26
C ASP A 108 19.70 6.59 -7.79
N GLY A 109 19.70 5.58 -8.66
CA GLY A 109 20.13 4.22 -8.33
C GLY A 109 21.58 4.09 -7.88
N GLU A 110 22.54 4.80 -8.49
CA GLU A 110 23.96 4.71 -8.09
C GLU A 110 24.20 5.25 -6.67
N ALA A 111 23.38 6.21 -6.22
CA ALA A 111 23.46 6.73 -4.85
C ALA A 111 23.15 5.64 -3.82
N ILE A 112 22.25 4.69 -4.14
CA ILE A 112 21.97 3.53 -3.29
C ILE A 112 23.20 2.66 -3.15
N VAL A 113 23.81 2.29 -4.28
CA VAL A 113 24.94 1.35 -4.31
C VAL A 113 26.17 1.94 -3.65
N ALA A 114 26.51 3.18 -3.98
CA ALA A 114 27.63 3.89 -3.37
C ALA A 114 27.43 4.08 -1.85
N ALA A 115 26.21 4.43 -1.42
CA ALA A 115 25.90 4.53 0.01
C ALA A 115 26.05 3.18 0.73
N TYR A 116 25.55 2.09 0.13
CA TYR A 116 25.69 0.75 0.68
C TYR A 116 27.15 0.31 0.76
N HIS A 117 27.97 0.61 -0.26
CA HIS A 117 29.39 0.28 -0.23
C HIS A 117 30.13 0.92 0.96
N HIS A 118 29.86 2.19 1.25
CA HIS A 118 30.55 2.93 2.30
C HIS A 118 29.94 2.78 3.70
N TRP A 119 28.63 2.54 3.80
CA TRP A 119 27.91 2.53 5.08
C TRP A 119 27.18 1.21 5.37
N GLY A 120 27.21 0.24 4.46
CA GLY A 120 26.47 -1.01 4.60
C GLY A 120 24.96 -0.76 4.76
N ALA A 121 24.33 -1.52 5.66
CA ALA A 121 22.90 -1.39 5.93
C ALA A 121 22.50 -0.05 6.56
N ASP A 122 23.43 0.68 7.18
CA ASP A 122 23.15 2.00 7.78
C ASP A 122 22.77 3.04 6.72
N ALA A 123 23.16 2.80 5.45
CA ALA A 123 22.72 3.59 4.31
C ALA A 123 21.19 3.75 4.24
N LEU A 124 20.43 2.71 4.61
CA LEU A 124 18.96 2.71 4.53
C LEU A 124 18.31 3.82 5.36
N THR A 125 18.93 4.21 6.48
CA THR A 125 18.43 5.30 7.33
C THR A 125 18.65 6.69 6.75
N ARG A 126 19.46 6.79 5.69
CA ARG A 126 19.79 8.04 4.98
C ARG A 126 19.04 8.16 3.66
N LEU A 127 18.46 7.08 3.15
CA LEU A 127 17.64 7.09 1.96
C LEU A 127 16.29 7.74 2.27
N ARG A 128 16.00 8.83 1.58
CA ARG A 128 14.69 9.47 1.61
C ARG A 128 13.98 9.16 0.31
N GLY A 129 13.11 8.16 0.32
CA GLY A 129 12.54 7.61 -0.90
C GLY A 129 11.44 6.59 -0.65
N MET A 130 10.82 6.18 -1.75
CA MET A 130 10.01 4.96 -1.81
C MET A 130 10.80 3.93 -2.60
N PHE A 131 11.05 2.75 -2.07
CA PHE A 131 11.96 1.81 -2.71
C PHE A 131 11.72 0.36 -2.28
N ALA A 132 11.88 -0.52 -3.25
CA ALA A 132 12.29 -1.90 -3.06
C ALA A 132 13.46 -2.15 -4.00
N PHE A 133 14.54 -2.76 -3.53
CA PHE A 133 15.68 -3.09 -4.39
C PHE A 133 16.31 -4.42 -4.00
N ALA A 134 17.04 -5.00 -4.95
CA ALA A 134 17.91 -6.15 -4.75
C ALA A 134 19.30 -5.82 -5.30
N LEU A 135 20.31 -5.91 -4.43
CA LEU A 135 21.69 -5.53 -4.69
C LEU A 135 22.58 -6.78 -4.53
N TRP A 136 23.17 -7.25 -5.62
CA TRP A 136 24.10 -8.37 -5.61
C TRP A 136 25.53 -7.87 -5.40
N ASP A 137 26.21 -8.38 -4.37
CA ASP A 137 27.64 -8.18 -4.15
C ASP A 137 28.40 -9.40 -4.68
N THR A 138 29.05 -9.24 -5.85
CA THR A 138 29.77 -10.34 -6.53
C THR A 138 30.97 -10.85 -5.73
N VAL A 139 31.54 -10.02 -4.85
CA VAL A 139 32.70 -10.38 -4.02
C VAL A 139 32.26 -11.19 -2.80
N ASN A 140 31.23 -10.72 -2.09
CA ASN A 140 30.73 -11.40 -0.90
C ASN A 140 29.73 -12.53 -1.21
N ARG A 141 29.27 -12.62 -2.46
CA ARG A 141 28.24 -13.57 -2.93
C ARG A 141 26.97 -13.50 -2.09
N GLU A 142 26.48 -12.28 -1.89
CA GLU A 142 25.31 -11.98 -1.09
C GLU A 142 24.36 -11.07 -1.85
N LEU A 143 23.06 -11.42 -1.84
CA LEU A 143 22.00 -10.55 -2.29
C LEU A 143 21.44 -9.78 -1.09
N PHE A 144 21.59 -8.47 -1.11
CA PHE A 144 21.01 -7.56 -0.14
C PHE A 144 19.73 -6.94 -0.71
N CYS A 145 18.60 -7.25 -0.10
CA CYS A 145 17.30 -6.70 -0.50
C CYS A 145 16.79 -5.75 0.57
N ALA A 146 16.21 -4.60 0.20
CA ALA A 146 15.61 -3.70 1.18
C ALA A 146 14.29 -3.11 0.68
N ARG A 147 13.40 -2.83 1.64
CA ARG A 147 12.10 -2.18 1.42
C ARG A 147 11.99 -0.91 2.25
N ASP A 148 11.35 0.12 1.70
CA ASP A 148 11.23 1.44 2.31
C ASP A 148 10.50 1.43 3.67
N PRO A 149 10.68 2.48 4.50
CA PRO A 149 10.16 2.55 5.87
C PRO A 149 8.66 2.22 6.02
N PHE A 150 7.84 2.69 5.07
CA PHE A 150 6.38 2.58 5.14
C PHE A 150 5.82 1.43 4.30
N GLY A 151 6.64 0.84 3.43
CA GLY A 151 6.26 -0.27 2.57
C GLY A 151 5.50 0.20 1.33
N ILE A 152 5.81 1.40 0.85
CA ILE A 152 5.21 2.03 -0.34
C ILE A 152 5.44 1.14 -1.57
N LYS A 153 6.64 0.56 -1.70
CA LYS A 153 6.96 -0.38 -2.79
C LYS A 153 6.84 -1.82 -2.31
N PRO A 154 6.19 -2.72 -3.06
CA PRO A 154 6.04 -4.11 -2.66
C PRO A 154 7.33 -4.90 -2.88
N LEU A 155 7.58 -5.88 -2.00
CA LEU A 155 8.60 -6.91 -2.21
C LEU A 155 8.16 -8.22 -1.54
N PHE A 156 8.08 -9.28 -2.33
CA PHE A 156 7.74 -10.63 -1.90
C PHE A 156 8.97 -11.51 -1.94
N VAL A 157 8.99 -12.56 -1.12
CA VAL A 157 10.07 -13.53 -0.99
C VAL A 157 9.48 -14.94 -0.97
N ALA A 158 10.06 -15.85 -1.73
CA ALA A 158 9.76 -17.28 -1.69
C ALA A 158 11.06 -18.07 -1.60
N THR A 159 11.10 -19.03 -0.68
CA THR A 159 12.27 -19.87 -0.44
C THR A 159 11.85 -21.34 -0.46
N GLY A 160 12.63 -22.16 -1.12
CA GLY A 160 12.41 -23.60 -1.23
C GLY A 160 13.70 -24.34 -1.53
N ALA A 161 13.59 -25.63 -1.81
CA ALA A 161 14.76 -26.48 -2.01
C ALA A 161 15.58 -26.10 -3.26
N GLY A 162 15.02 -25.34 -4.21
CA GLY A 162 15.71 -24.87 -5.41
C GLY A 162 16.47 -23.55 -5.23
N GLY A 163 16.14 -22.76 -4.20
CA GLY A 163 16.75 -21.47 -3.96
C GLY A 163 15.78 -20.49 -3.31
N THR A 164 16.12 -19.21 -3.37
CA THR A 164 15.28 -18.10 -2.91
C THR A 164 15.07 -17.11 -4.04
N ALA A 165 13.83 -16.66 -4.24
CA ALA A 165 13.54 -15.54 -5.13
C ALA A 165 12.85 -14.39 -4.39
N VAL A 166 13.13 -13.17 -4.85
CA VAL A 166 12.42 -11.95 -4.45
C VAL A 166 11.79 -11.27 -5.65
N ALA A 167 10.58 -10.74 -5.52
CA ALA A 167 9.88 -10.09 -6.63
C ALA A 167 8.99 -8.93 -6.19
N SER A 168 8.78 -7.94 -7.06
CA SER A 168 7.80 -6.86 -6.83
C SER A 168 6.36 -7.37 -6.77
N GLU A 169 6.04 -8.43 -7.52
CA GLU A 169 4.69 -9.00 -7.60
C GLU A 169 4.74 -10.50 -7.31
N LYS A 170 3.85 -10.96 -6.43
CA LYS A 170 3.83 -12.34 -5.92
C LYS A 170 3.59 -13.34 -7.06
N LYS A 171 2.82 -12.98 -8.09
CA LYS A 171 2.54 -13.85 -9.24
C LYS A 171 3.81 -14.27 -10.00
N CYS A 172 4.86 -13.44 -10.01
CA CYS A 172 6.15 -13.81 -10.58
C CYS A 172 6.82 -14.95 -9.80
N LEU A 173 6.61 -15.01 -8.47
CA LEU A 173 7.13 -16.10 -7.64
C LEU A 173 6.33 -17.40 -7.83
N LEU A 174 5.01 -17.28 -8.04
CA LEU A 174 4.16 -18.44 -8.36
C LEU A 174 4.56 -19.07 -9.70
N GLU A 175 4.92 -18.27 -10.70
CA GLU A 175 5.46 -18.76 -11.98
C GLU A 175 6.78 -19.54 -11.79
N LEU A 176 7.58 -19.16 -10.79
CA LEU A 176 8.84 -19.84 -10.45
C LEU A 176 8.67 -20.96 -9.40
N ALA A 177 7.44 -21.40 -9.11
CA ALA A 177 7.19 -22.38 -8.05
C ALA A 177 7.92 -23.72 -8.27
N GLU A 178 8.01 -24.20 -9.51
CA GLU A 178 8.73 -25.43 -9.85
C GLU A 178 10.24 -25.28 -9.70
N LEU A 179 10.79 -24.13 -10.10
CA LEU A 179 12.21 -23.81 -9.94
C LEU A 179 12.62 -23.71 -8.48
N ILE A 180 11.86 -22.93 -7.70
CA ILE A 180 12.17 -22.63 -6.30
C ILE A 180 11.80 -23.81 -5.40
N ARG A 181 10.79 -24.61 -5.77
CA ARG A 181 10.26 -25.76 -5.03
C ARG A 181 9.75 -25.38 -3.63
N PHE A 182 8.83 -24.41 -3.55
CA PHE A 182 8.17 -23.99 -2.30
C PHE A 182 6.71 -24.46 -2.22
N ASP A 183 6.11 -24.37 -1.03
CA ASP A 183 4.72 -24.75 -0.77
C ASP A 183 3.73 -23.72 -1.35
N THR A 184 3.01 -24.09 -2.41
CA THR A 184 1.96 -23.27 -3.03
C THR A 184 0.58 -23.46 -2.41
N ALA A 185 0.44 -24.29 -1.37
CA ALA A 185 -0.83 -24.51 -0.70
C ALA A 185 -1.38 -23.23 -0.04
N ILE A 186 -2.71 -23.18 0.08
CA ILE A 186 -3.40 -22.06 0.71
C ILE A 186 -3.22 -22.08 2.24
N ASP A 187 -2.94 -20.91 2.80
CA ASP A 187 -2.86 -20.70 4.24
C ASP A 187 -4.25 -20.35 4.81
N ASP A 188 -4.92 -21.34 5.41
CA ASP A 188 -6.25 -21.18 6.01
C ASP A 188 -6.28 -20.07 7.09
N ARG A 189 -5.15 -19.85 7.78
CA ARG A 189 -5.05 -18.77 8.77
C ARG A 189 -5.07 -17.41 8.09
N ALA A 190 -4.31 -17.26 7.00
CA ALA A 190 -4.31 -16.03 6.21
C ALA A 190 -5.67 -15.76 5.57
N VAL A 191 -6.42 -16.80 5.14
CA VAL A 191 -7.81 -16.66 4.66
C VAL A 191 -8.73 -16.08 5.75
N GLN A 192 -8.61 -16.57 6.99
CA GLN A 192 -9.39 -16.04 8.11
C GLN A 192 -8.97 -14.60 8.45
N HIS A 193 -7.67 -14.30 8.48
CA HIS A 193 -7.16 -12.94 8.68
C HIS A 193 -7.67 -11.97 7.62
N TYR A 194 -7.62 -12.35 6.32
CA TYR A 194 -8.20 -11.59 5.23
C TYR A 194 -9.68 -11.30 5.44
N THR A 195 -10.46 -12.31 5.84
CA THR A 195 -11.91 -12.14 6.03
C THR A 195 -12.23 -11.18 7.17
N VAL A 196 -11.36 -11.10 8.19
CA VAL A 196 -11.49 -10.18 9.33
C VAL A 196 -11.01 -8.77 8.97
N LEU A 197 -9.83 -8.65 8.34
CA LEU A 197 -9.12 -7.40 8.12
C LEU A 197 -9.43 -6.73 6.78
N GLN A 198 -10.04 -7.47 5.84
CA GLN A 198 -10.29 -7.11 4.44
C GLN A 198 -9.07 -7.12 3.52
N TYR A 199 -7.90 -7.47 4.03
CA TYR A 199 -6.65 -7.65 3.30
C TYR A 199 -5.78 -8.67 4.03
N VAL A 200 -4.79 -9.22 3.34
CA VAL A 200 -3.84 -10.18 3.92
C VAL A 200 -2.71 -9.40 4.63
N PRO A 201 -2.56 -9.54 5.96
CA PRO A 201 -1.60 -8.76 6.73
C PRO A 201 -0.16 -9.20 6.45
N GLU A 202 0.79 -8.27 6.52
CA GLU A 202 2.22 -8.64 6.47
C GLU A 202 2.65 -9.39 7.72
N PRO A 203 3.60 -10.36 7.63
CA PRO A 203 4.32 -10.82 6.43
C PRO A 203 3.58 -11.92 5.64
N GLU A 204 2.33 -12.24 6.00
CA GLU A 204 1.56 -13.32 5.39
C GLU A 204 1.20 -13.03 3.93
N THR A 205 0.99 -14.11 3.18
CA THR A 205 0.25 -14.12 1.91
C THR A 205 -0.71 -15.31 1.96
N LEU A 206 -1.67 -15.40 1.04
CA LEU A 206 -2.56 -16.56 0.98
C LEU A 206 -1.85 -17.86 0.56
N HIS A 207 -0.62 -17.79 0.01
CA HIS A 207 0.18 -18.97 -0.32
C HIS A 207 1.25 -19.19 0.76
N ARG A 208 1.30 -20.38 1.36
CA ARG A 208 2.13 -20.65 2.55
C ARG A 208 3.62 -20.39 2.35
N GLY A 209 4.15 -20.74 1.17
CA GLY A 209 5.57 -20.61 0.84
C GLY A 209 5.96 -19.23 0.29
N VAL A 210 5.05 -18.26 0.26
CA VAL A 210 5.39 -16.87 -0.11
C VAL A 210 5.13 -15.94 1.07
N ARG A 211 6.11 -15.09 1.38
CA ARG A 211 6.03 -14.05 2.40
C ARG A 211 6.24 -12.68 1.77
N ARG A 212 5.71 -11.65 2.40
CA ARG A 212 6.07 -10.26 2.06
C ARG A 212 7.23 -9.82 2.94
N LEU A 213 8.29 -9.22 2.36
CA LEU A 213 9.30 -8.55 3.17
C LEU A 213 8.62 -7.36 3.83
N GLU A 214 8.56 -7.34 5.16
CA GLU A 214 7.86 -6.27 5.88
C GLU A 214 8.42 -4.87 5.55
N SER A 215 7.60 -3.83 5.68
CA SER A 215 8.09 -2.46 5.55
C SER A 215 9.24 -2.17 6.51
N GLY A 216 10.19 -1.33 6.09
CA GLY A 216 11.30 -0.92 6.95
C GLY A 216 12.24 -2.06 7.33
N CYS A 217 12.27 -3.13 6.54
CA CYS A 217 13.14 -4.28 6.71
C CYS A 217 14.07 -4.45 5.49
N TYR A 218 15.20 -5.09 5.74
CA TYR A 218 16.08 -5.62 4.71
C TYR A 218 16.28 -7.12 4.93
N ALA A 219 16.65 -7.83 3.87
CA ALA A 219 16.97 -9.25 3.88
C ALA A 219 18.35 -9.50 3.26
N ARG A 220 19.13 -10.38 3.88
CA ARG A 220 20.35 -10.94 3.28
C ARG A 220 20.09 -12.36 2.83
N ILE A 221 20.41 -12.66 1.58
CA ILE A 221 20.18 -13.97 0.95
C ILE A 221 21.51 -14.45 0.35
N ARG A 222 21.87 -15.69 0.63
CA ARG A 222 23.05 -16.36 0.08
C ARG A 222 22.63 -17.70 -0.54
N PRO A 223 23.31 -18.18 -1.60
CA PRO A 223 22.93 -19.43 -2.29
C PRO A 223 22.77 -20.66 -1.38
N ASP A 224 23.59 -20.76 -0.33
CA ASP A 224 23.61 -21.93 0.56
C ASP A 224 22.79 -21.76 1.84
N GLN A 225 22.05 -20.64 1.98
CA GLN A 225 21.30 -20.33 3.19
C GLN A 225 19.85 -20.84 3.07
N PRO A 226 19.33 -21.56 4.08
CA PRO A 226 18.00 -22.17 3.99
C PRO A 226 16.85 -21.15 4.05
N GLU A 227 17.06 -19.99 4.68
CA GLU A 227 16.06 -18.93 4.85
C GLU A 227 16.76 -17.57 4.85
N PRO A 228 16.15 -16.50 4.30
CA PRO A 228 16.69 -15.14 4.36
C PRO A 228 16.92 -14.64 5.79
N ASP A 229 18.01 -13.90 6.02
CA ASP A 229 18.22 -13.17 7.28
C ASP A 229 17.57 -11.79 7.21
N VAL A 230 16.45 -11.61 7.91
CA VAL A 230 15.61 -10.40 7.85
C VAL A 230 15.83 -9.52 9.08
N THR A 231 16.14 -8.24 8.85
CA THR A 231 16.34 -7.25 9.92
C THR A 231 15.50 -5.99 9.67
N ARG A 232 14.80 -5.54 10.70
CA ARG A 232 14.09 -4.25 10.71
C ARG A 232 15.05 -3.10 11.00
N TYR A 233 15.16 -2.16 10.08
CA TYR A 233 15.99 -0.95 10.25
C TYR A 233 15.15 0.29 10.61
N PHE A 234 13.84 0.26 10.36
CA PHE A 234 12.93 1.35 10.70
C PHE A 234 11.85 0.92 11.70
N VAL A 235 11.78 1.65 12.82
CA VAL A 235 10.77 1.47 13.88
C VAL A 235 10.09 2.82 14.14
N PRO A 236 8.85 3.05 13.68
CA PRO A 236 8.18 4.33 13.85
C PRO A 236 7.84 4.57 15.31
N ARG A 237 8.17 5.76 15.84
CA ARG A 237 7.86 6.13 17.22
C ARG A 237 7.11 7.46 17.29
N PHE A 238 6.01 7.48 18.05
CA PHE A 238 5.27 8.70 18.34
C PHE A 238 5.71 9.28 19.69
N VAL A 239 6.54 10.34 19.65
CA VAL A 239 7.09 11.00 20.84
C VAL A 239 6.56 12.42 20.91
N ALA A 240 5.41 12.59 21.55
CA ALA A 240 4.71 13.86 21.61
C ALA A 240 5.55 14.95 22.33
N THR A 241 5.70 16.09 21.67
CA THR A 241 6.26 17.32 22.24
C THR A 241 5.12 18.28 22.58
N PRO A 242 5.05 18.84 23.80
CA PRO A 242 3.99 19.77 24.17
C PRO A 242 3.94 21.00 23.26
N ILE A 243 2.72 21.34 22.80
CA ILE A 243 2.43 22.62 22.15
C ILE A 243 1.89 23.58 23.20
N THR A 244 2.56 24.72 23.33
CA THR A 244 2.20 25.85 24.19
C THR A 244 1.82 27.05 23.30
N ARG A 245 1.25 28.11 23.90
CA ARG A 245 0.93 29.34 23.14
C ARG A 245 2.16 29.96 22.47
N ASP A 246 3.33 29.84 23.10
CA ASP A 246 4.56 30.48 22.63
C ASP A 246 5.19 29.75 21.44
N ASN A 247 4.89 28.47 21.25
CA ASN A 247 5.48 27.65 20.17
C ASN A 247 4.45 27.13 19.16
N GLU A 248 3.16 27.44 19.32
CA GLU A 248 2.09 26.91 18.47
C GLU A 248 2.31 27.25 16.99
N GLN A 249 2.54 28.52 16.68
CA GLN A 249 2.75 28.94 15.28
C GLN A 249 4.01 28.28 14.69
N VAL A 250 5.09 28.19 15.46
CA VAL A 250 6.33 27.51 15.04
C VAL A 250 6.05 26.06 14.65
N ARG A 251 5.17 25.35 15.38
CA ARG A 251 4.79 23.97 15.06
C ARG A 251 3.95 23.87 13.79
N TYR A 252 3.11 24.85 13.49
CA TYR A 252 2.39 24.89 12.22
C TYR A 252 3.33 25.21 11.06
N ASP A 253 4.28 26.13 11.25
CA ASP A 253 5.28 26.48 10.25
C ASP A 253 6.21 25.30 9.94
N GLU A 254 6.57 24.48 10.95
CA GLU A 254 7.32 23.23 10.75
C GLU A 254 6.56 22.24 9.84
N ILE A 255 5.23 22.10 10.01
CA ILE A 255 4.39 21.24 9.16
C ILE A 255 4.35 21.78 7.74
N THR A 256 4.19 23.10 7.58
CA THR A 256 4.17 23.75 6.27
C THR A 256 5.50 23.56 5.55
N ALA A 257 6.61 23.87 6.22
CA ALA A 257 7.95 23.79 5.64
C ALA A 257 8.32 22.36 5.22
N VAL A 258 8.00 21.35 6.05
CA VAL A 258 8.33 19.96 5.71
C VAL A 258 7.46 19.42 4.57
N LEU A 259 6.21 19.86 4.45
CA LEU A 259 5.35 19.50 3.31
C LEU A 259 5.80 20.19 2.02
N GLU A 260 6.18 21.46 2.08
CA GLU A 260 6.78 22.19 0.95
C GLU A 260 8.05 21.49 0.47
N ASP A 261 8.96 21.15 1.38
CA ASP A 261 10.18 20.41 1.07
C ASP A 261 9.90 19.01 0.51
N SER A 262 8.95 18.27 1.10
CA SER A 262 8.56 16.95 0.62
C SER A 262 8.02 17.01 -0.80
N VAL A 263 7.06 17.90 -1.09
CA VAL A 263 6.51 18.06 -2.44
C VAL A 263 7.60 18.49 -3.43
N ALA A 264 8.47 19.43 -3.06
CA ALA A 264 9.57 19.85 -3.93
C ALA A 264 10.47 18.68 -4.34
N LYS A 265 10.83 17.80 -3.40
CA LYS A 265 11.62 16.61 -3.69
C LYS A 265 10.86 15.57 -4.51
N HIS A 266 9.57 15.37 -4.25
CA HIS A 266 8.71 14.46 -5.01
C HIS A 266 8.38 14.97 -6.42
N MET A 267 8.64 16.24 -6.73
CA MET A 267 8.51 16.82 -8.08
C MET A 267 9.75 16.60 -8.97
N ARG A 268 10.85 16.06 -8.44
CA ARG A 268 12.07 15.75 -9.22
C ARG A 268 11.80 14.60 -10.21
N ALA A 269 11.72 14.88 -11.50
CA ALA A 269 11.55 13.90 -12.57
C ALA A 269 11.94 14.52 -13.92
N ASP A 270 12.40 13.71 -14.88
CA ASP A 270 12.65 14.15 -16.27
C ASP A 270 11.38 14.04 -17.15
N VAL A 271 10.26 13.67 -16.55
CA VAL A 271 8.96 13.45 -17.21
C VAL A 271 7.87 14.32 -16.59
N THR A 272 6.74 14.45 -17.27
CA THR A 272 5.62 15.25 -16.75
C THR A 272 5.00 14.61 -15.50
N VAL A 273 4.91 15.42 -14.43
CA VAL A 273 4.25 15.08 -13.16
C VAL A 273 2.85 15.70 -13.10
N GLY A 274 1.86 14.88 -12.74
CA GLY A 274 0.49 15.31 -12.41
C GLY A 274 0.13 15.08 -10.94
N ALA A 275 -1.14 15.23 -10.57
CA ALA A 275 -1.62 14.94 -9.22
C ALA A 275 -3.05 14.39 -9.21
N PHE A 276 -3.35 13.50 -8.26
CA PHE A 276 -4.74 13.13 -7.96
C PHE A 276 -5.39 14.18 -7.05
N LEU A 277 -6.65 14.51 -7.34
CA LEU A 277 -7.42 15.52 -6.62
C LEU A 277 -8.84 15.01 -6.31
N SER A 278 -9.08 14.73 -5.03
CA SER A 278 -10.37 14.21 -4.53
C SER A 278 -11.26 15.29 -3.89
N GLY A 279 -10.81 16.55 -3.85
CA GLY A 279 -11.54 17.62 -3.15
C GLY A 279 -11.42 17.60 -1.62
N GLY A 280 -10.68 16.63 -1.07
CA GLY A 280 -10.23 16.62 0.32
C GLY A 280 -9.04 17.55 0.57
N ILE A 281 -8.77 17.86 1.85
CA ILE A 281 -7.66 18.76 2.22
C ILE A 281 -6.28 18.20 1.83
N ASP A 282 -6.10 16.89 1.91
CA ASP A 282 -4.79 16.26 1.71
C ASP A 282 -4.34 16.35 0.25
N SER A 283 -5.19 15.86 -0.67
CA SER A 283 -4.91 15.91 -2.11
C SER A 283 -4.86 17.35 -2.64
N THR A 284 -5.71 18.24 -2.11
CA THR A 284 -5.68 19.67 -2.46
C THR A 284 -4.39 20.34 -2.01
N ALA A 285 -3.88 20.02 -0.81
CA ALA A 285 -2.60 20.56 -0.33
C ALA A 285 -1.44 20.13 -1.22
N ILE A 286 -1.36 18.85 -1.58
CA ILE A 286 -0.33 18.35 -2.49
C ILE A 286 -0.41 19.05 -3.85
N ALA A 287 -1.60 19.17 -4.44
CA ALA A 287 -1.77 19.85 -5.73
C ALA A 287 -1.43 21.36 -5.66
N ALA A 288 -1.83 22.05 -4.58
CA ALA A 288 -1.55 23.47 -4.37
C ALA A 288 -0.06 23.76 -4.16
N LEU A 289 0.69 22.83 -3.56
CA LEU A 289 2.14 22.93 -3.46
C LEU A 289 2.83 22.55 -4.78
N ALA A 290 2.39 21.48 -5.43
CA ALA A 290 2.99 20.99 -6.67
C ALA A 290 2.91 22.00 -7.82
N ILE A 291 1.79 22.73 -7.94
CA ILE A 291 1.61 23.72 -9.01
C ILE A 291 2.59 24.89 -8.91
N ARG A 292 3.16 25.16 -7.73
CA ARG A 292 4.23 26.16 -7.55
C ARG A 292 5.52 25.76 -8.24
N HIS A 293 5.77 24.46 -8.40
CA HIS A 293 6.92 23.91 -9.12
C HIS A 293 6.62 23.65 -10.60
N ASN A 294 5.38 23.32 -10.94
CA ASN A 294 4.93 23.13 -12.32
C ASN A 294 3.62 23.88 -12.59
N PRO A 295 3.66 25.09 -13.16
CA PRO A 295 2.46 25.86 -13.51
C PRO A 295 1.53 25.18 -14.53
N ARG A 296 1.98 24.12 -15.21
CA ARG A 296 1.19 23.31 -16.15
C ARG A 296 0.69 22.00 -15.53
N LEU A 297 0.63 21.92 -14.20
CA LEU A 297 0.15 20.74 -13.49
C LEU A 297 -1.24 20.30 -13.99
N ILE A 298 -1.37 19.01 -14.29
CA ILE A 298 -2.64 18.38 -14.62
C ILE A 298 -3.11 17.59 -13.40
N THR A 299 -4.35 17.82 -12.99
CA THR A 299 -4.99 17.14 -11.88
C THR A 299 -6.07 16.19 -12.39
N PHE A 300 -6.23 15.06 -11.72
CA PHE A 300 -7.16 14.00 -12.12
C PHE A 300 -8.10 13.61 -10.98
N THR A 301 -9.34 13.32 -11.32
CA THR A 301 -10.34 12.79 -10.37
C THR A 301 -11.20 11.72 -11.03
N THR A 302 -11.95 11.01 -10.20
CA THR A 302 -12.89 9.98 -10.62
C THR A 302 -14.17 10.04 -9.80
N GLY A 303 -15.27 9.60 -10.39
CA GLY A 303 -16.57 9.55 -9.74
C GLY A 303 -17.53 8.63 -10.47
N PHE A 304 -18.72 8.46 -9.90
CA PHE A 304 -19.79 7.64 -10.47
C PHE A 304 -20.95 8.52 -10.93
N GLU A 305 -21.76 8.04 -11.89
CA GLU A 305 -22.95 8.75 -12.42
C GLU A 305 -24.07 8.97 -11.38
N ARG A 306 -23.87 8.58 -10.12
CA ARG A 306 -24.90 8.61 -9.07
C ARG A 306 -24.72 9.77 -8.09
N GLU A 307 -25.81 10.53 -7.90
CA GLU A 307 -25.88 11.62 -6.92
C GLU A 307 -25.49 11.14 -5.51
N GLY A 308 -24.64 11.92 -4.82
CA GLY A 308 -24.10 11.59 -3.49
C GLY A 308 -22.91 10.62 -3.50
N PHE A 309 -22.51 10.10 -4.66
CA PHE A 309 -21.37 9.20 -4.83
C PHE A 309 -20.27 9.77 -5.74
N SER A 310 -20.23 11.10 -5.90
CA SER A 310 -19.25 11.80 -6.74
C SER A 310 -18.58 12.94 -5.96
N GLU A 311 -17.25 12.99 -6.02
CA GLU A 311 -16.43 14.10 -5.51
C GLU A 311 -16.06 15.11 -6.62
N ILE A 312 -16.53 14.87 -7.86
CA ILE A 312 -16.08 15.58 -9.06
C ILE A 312 -16.29 17.09 -8.93
N ASP A 313 -17.48 17.56 -8.53
CA ASP A 313 -17.78 19.00 -8.47
C ASP A 313 -16.84 19.75 -7.53
N VAL A 314 -16.42 19.09 -6.45
CA VAL A 314 -15.52 19.66 -5.44
C VAL A 314 -14.10 19.67 -5.96
N ALA A 315 -13.66 18.59 -6.61
CA ALA A 315 -12.36 18.50 -7.24
C ALA A 315 -12.22 19.56 -8.35
N VAL A 316 -13.26 19.79 -9.15
CA VAL A 316 -13.34 20.87 -10.15
C VAL A 316 -13.16 22.23 -9.48
N ALA A 317 -13.96 22.55 -8.46
CA ALA A 317 -13.85 23.84 -7.75
C ALA A 317 -12.48 24.04 -7.09
N SER A 318 -11.89 22.98 -6.53
CA SER A 318 -10.53 23.02 -5.97
C SER A 318 -9.47 23.24 -7.05
N ALA A 319 -9.59 22.57 -8.20
CA ALA A 319 -8.65 22.73 -9.32
C ALA A 319 -8.72 24.15 -9.90
N GLU A 320 -9.93 24.70 -10.08
CA GLU A 320 -10.14 26.08 -10.52
C GLU A 320 -9.52 27.07 -9.53
N ALA A 321 -9.73 26.86 -8.23
CA ALA A 321 -9.20 27.75 -7.18
C ALA A 321 -7.67 27.77 -7.12
N ILE A 322 -6.99 26.67 -7.47
CA ILE A 322 -5.52 26.61 -7.53
C ILE A 322 -4.97 26.89 -8.93
N GLY A 323 -5.81 27.04 -9.95
CA GLY A 323 -5.41 27.28 -11.34
C GLY A 323 -4.87 26.05 -12.09
N ALA A 324 -5.19 24.83 -11.65
CA ALA A 324 -4.74 23.60 -12.30
C ALA A 324 -5.68 23.18 -13.44
N ARG A 325 -5.11 22.62 -14.52
CA ARG A 325 -5.92 21.88 -15.51
C ARG A 325 -6.51 20.64 -14.82
N HIS A 326 -7.79 20.38 -15.01
CA HIS A 326 -8.48 19.26 -14.37
C HIS A 326 -9.10 18.29 -15.38
N ILE A 327 -8.98 16.99 -15.12
CA ILE A 327 -9.56 15.92 -15.93
C ILE A 327 -10.34 14.98 -15.00
N ALA A 328 -11.62 14.78 -15.28
CA ALA A 328 -12.48 13.88 -14.52
C ALA A 328 -12.88 12.66 -15.36
N LYS A 329 -12.75 11.46 -14.79
CA LYS A 329 -13.26 10.21 -15.37
C LYS A 329 -14.49 9.75 -14.60
N VAL A 330 -15.63 9.65 -15.29
CA VAL A 330 -16.83 9.01 -14.74
C VAL A 330 -16.78 7.51 -15.05
N VAL A 331 -16.99 6.68 -14.03
CA VAL A 331 -17.00 5.22 -14.12
C VAL A 331 -18.43 4.71 -14.15
N LYS A 332 -18.76 3.94 -15.20
CA LYS A 332 -20.06 3.31 -15.33
C LYS A 332 -20.12 1.95 -14.60
N PRO A 333 -21.31 1.47 -14.19
CA PRO A 333 -21.45 0.19 -13.51
C PRO A 333 -20.95 -1.01 -14.31
N ASP A 334 -21.11 -1.00 -15.63
CA ASP A 334 -20.66 -2.05 -16.56
C ASP A 334 -19.13 -2.07 -16.68
N GLU A 335 -18.52 -0.90 -16.87
CA GLU A 335 -17.07 -0.73 -16.82
C GLU A 335 -16.52 -1.25 -15.47
N PHE A 336 -17.20 -0.95 -14.36
CA PHE A 336 -16.79 -1.39 -13.03
C PHE A 336 -16.73 -2.91 -12.91
N VAL A 337 -17.77 -3.64 -13.33
CA VAL A 337 -17.84 -5.11 -13.21
C VAL A 337 -16.85 -5.77 -14.15
N ALA A 338 -16.75 -5.30 -15.40
CA ALA A 338 -15.83 -5.85 -16.39
C ALA A 338 -14.35 -5.74 -15.99
N ALA A 339 -13.97 -4.71 -15.22
CA ALA A 339 -12.60 -4.53 -14.77
C ALA A 339 -12.18 -5.44 -13.59
N LEU A 340 -13.12 -6.08 -12.88
CA LEU A 340 -12.81 -6.81 -11.64
C LEU A 340 -11.78 -7.95 -11.83
N PRO A 341 -11.88 -8.82 -12.85
CA PRO A 341 -10.91 -9.89 -13.03
C PRO A 341 -9.47 -9.37 -13.24
N GLU A 342 -9.32 -8.35 -14.08
CA GLU A 342 -8.02 -7.71 -14.36
C GLU A 342 -7.46 -7.06 -13.09
N ILE A 343 -8.28 -6.31 -12.37
CA ILE A 343 -7.92 -5.65 -11.13
C ILE A 343 -7.45 -6.66 -10.06
N VAL A 344 -8.19 -7.76 -9.86
CA VAL A 344 -7.81 -8.79 -8.87
C VAL A 344 -6.50 -9.48 -9.26
N TRP A 345 -6.24 -9.65 -10.56
CA TRP A 345 -4.97 -10.17 -11.04
C TRP A 345 -3.79 -9.22 -10.78
N TYR A 346 -3.98 -7.90 -10.93
CA TYR A 346 -2.93 -6.92 -10.58
C TYR A 346 -2.60 -6.89 -9.09
N LEU A 347 -3.59 -7.10 -8.22
CA LEU A 347 -3.42 -7.06 -6.77
C LEU A 347 -2.53 -8.20 -6.23
N ASP A 348 -2.42 -9.32 -6.94
CA ASP A 348 -1.82 -10.61 -6.52
C ASP A 348 -2.49 -11.32 -5.33
N GLU A 349 -3.02 -10.54 -4.38
CA GLU A 349 -3.70 -10.94 -3.17
C GLU A 349 -5.06 -10.21 -3.11
N PRO A 350 -6.11 -10.81 -2.52
CA PRO A 350 -7.39 -10.14 -2.46
C PRO A 350 -7.33 -8.97 -1.46
N VAL A 351 -7.86 -7.82 -1.88
CA VAL A 351 -8.07 -6.62 -1.06
C VAL A 351 -9.52 -6.18 -1.25
N ALA A 352 -10.29 -6.16 -0.16
CA ALA A 352 -11.72 -5.94 -0.19
C ALA A 352 -12.11 -4.47 0.07
N ASP A 353 -11.39 -3.53 -0.56
CA ASP A 353 -11.76 -2.11 -0.62
C ASP A 353 -12.31 -1.74 -1.99
N PRO A 354 -13.63 -1.48 -2.14
CA PRO A 354 -14.21 -1.08 -3.42
C PRO A 354 -13.53 0.13 -4.09
N ALA A 355 -12.88 1.01 -3.33
CA ALA A 355 -12.24 2.21 -3.87
C ALA A 355 -11.03 1.93 -4.78
N LEU A 356 -10.54 0.68 -4.83
CA LEU A 356 -9.51 0.28 -5.79
C LEU A 356 -9.97 0.40 -7.25
N VAL A 357 -11.25 0.21 -7.52
CA VAL A 357 -11.79 0.25 -8.87
C VAL A 357 -11.79 1.68 -9.46
N PRO A 358 -12.37 2.71 -8.80
CA PRO A 358 -12.26 4.07 -9.30
C PRO A 358 -10.80 4.54 -9.40
N LEU A 359 -9.90 4.08 -8.51
CA LEU A 359 -8.48 4.37 -8.59
C LEU A 359 -7.82 3.80 -9.86
N PHE A 360 -8.17 2.56 -10.24
CA PHE A 360 -7.71 1.96 -11.49
C PHE A 360 -8.11 2.83 -12.70
N PHE A 361 -9.36 3.31 -12.74
CA PHE A 361 -9.84 4.15 -13.84
C PHE A 361 -9.19 5.54 -13.88
N VAL A 362 -8.99 6.20 -12.73
CA VAL A 362 -8.31 7.51 -12.73
C VAL A 362 -6.83 7.38 -13.09
N ALA A 363 -6.17 6.30 -12.68
CA ALA A 363 -4.79 6.02 -13.07
C ALA A 363 -4.68 5.78 -14.58
N ARG A 364 -5.61 4.99 -15.14
CA ARG A 364 -5.70 4.76 -16.59
C ARG A 364 -5.93 6.04 -17.38
N GLU A 365 -6.75 6.95 -16.86
CA GLU A 365 -6.96 8.27 -17.46
C GLU A 365 -5.70 9.15 -17.35
N ALA A 366 -5.10 9.22 -16.16
CA ALA A 366 -3.90 10.01 -15.93
C ALA A 366 -2.71 9.57 -16.79
N ARG A 367 -2.53 8.26 -16.99
CA ARG A 367 -1.42 7.73 -17.78
C ARG A 367 -1.42 8.19 -19.24
N LYS A 368 -2.57 8.59 -19.79
CA LYS A 368 -2.66 9.19 -21.13
C LYS A 368 -1.93 10.53 -21.24
N HIS A 369 -1.64 11.18 -20.11
CA HIS A 369 -1.11 12.53 -20.03
C HIS A 369 0.22 12.62 -19.29
N VAL A 370 0.45 11.78 -18.29
CA VAL A 370 1.62 11.84 -17.40
C VAL A 370 2.19 10.45 -17.10
N LYS A 371 3.47 10.37 -16.72
CA LYS A 371 4.10 9.13 -16.22
C LYS A 371 4.15 9.07 -14.69
N VAL A 372 4.02 10.22 -14.02
CA VAL A 372 4.09 10.36 -12.57
C VAL A 372 2.88 11.13 -12.05
N VAL A 373 2.31 10.71 -10.93
CA VAL A 373 1.28 11.45 -10.18
C VAL A 373 1.63 11.55 -8.70
N LEU A 374 1.27 12.68 -8.08
CA LEU A 374 1.30 12.83 -6.62
C LEU A 374 -0.06 12.50 -6.00
N SER A 375 -0.04 11.94 -4.79
CA SER A 375 -1.24 11.61 -4.00
C SER A 375 -1.14 12.07 -2.55
N GLY A 376 -2.30 12.26 -1.91
CA GLY A 376 -2.43 12.68 -0.51
C GLY A 376 -2.45 11.52 0.51
N GLU A 377 -2.16 10.28 0.10
CA GLU A 377 -2.17 9.11 0.98
C GLU A 377 -1.16 9.23 2.13
N GLY A 378 -1.50 8.68 3.30
CA GLY A 378 -0.69 8.74 4.52
C GLY A 378 -1.01 9.93 5.43
N ALA A 379 -1.69 10.97 4.93
CA ALA A 379 -2.03 12.14 5.74
C ALA A 379 -2.91 11.79 6.96
N ASP A 380 -3.84 10.84 6.82
CA ASP A 380 -4.73 10.43 7.92
C ASP A 380 -3.99 9.67 9.01
N GLU A 381 -3.12 8.74 8.62
CA GLU A 381 -2.31 7.92 9.50
C GLU A 381 -1.31 8.78 10.28
N LEU A 382 -0.72 9.79 9.65
CA LEU A 382 0.30 10.62 10.30
C LEU A 382 -0.30 11.75 11.16
N PHE A 383 -1.30 12.45 10.67
CA PHE A 383 -1.87 13.65 11.32
C PHE A 383 -3.17 13.40 12.08
N GLY A 384 -3.62 12.16 12.17
CA GLY A 384 -4.81 11.79 12.94
C GLY A 384 -6.11 12.20 12.25
N GLY A 385 -6.30 11.77 11.00
CA GLY A 385 -7.41 12.19 10.15
C GLY A 385 -8.68 11.34 10.22
N TYR A 386 -8.57 10.06 10.60
CA TYR A 386 -9.73 9.18 10.71
C TYR A 386 -10.63 9.57 11.88
N THR A 387 -11.94 9.58 11.64
CA THR A 387 -12.93 9.92 12.67
C THR A 387 -12.92 8.94 13.85
N ILE A 388 -12.52 7.68 13.61
CA ILE A 388 -12.38 6.66 14.66
C ILE A 388 -11.32 7.04 15.71
N TYR A 389 -10.31 7.85 15.37
CA TYR A 389 -9.32 8.33 16.35
C TYR A 389 -9.93 9.20 17.45
N ARG A 390 -11.15 9.72 17.25
CA ARG A 390 -11.91 10.42 18.32
C ARG A 390 -12.64 9.46 19.26
N GLU A 391 -12.68 8.16 18.96
CA GLU A 391 -13.34 7.16 19.80
C GLU A 391 -12.79 7.13 21.23
N PRO A 392 -11.47 7.13 21.49
CA PRO A 392 -10.95 7.14 22.86
C PRO A 392 -11.45 8.34 23.69
N LEU A 393 -11.64 9.51 23.07
CA LEU A 393 -12.21 10.69 23.73
C LEU A 393 -13.68 10.44 24.12
N SER A 394 -14.44 9.79 23.24
CA SER A 394 -15.86 9.46 23.45
C SER A 394 -16.07 8.37 24.49
N LEU A 395 -15.11 7.44 24.59
CA LEU A 395 -15.13 6.33 25.56
C LEU A 395 -14.44 6.65 26.89
N LYS A 396 -13.86 7.84 27.05
CA LYS A 396 -13.17 8.25 28.30
C LYS A 396 -13.98 7.99 29.58
N PRO A 397 -15.31 8.23 29.64
CA PRO A 397 -16.11 7.92 30.82
C PRO A 397 -16.08 6.44 31.24
N PHE A 398 -15.98 5.52 30.28
CA PHE A 398 -15.96 4.07 30.55
C PHE A 398 -14.66 3.61 31.20
N ASN A 399 -13.56 4.37 31.03
CA ASN A 399 -12.28 4.05 31.64
C ASN A 399 -12.27 4.27 33.17
N TYR A 400 -13.23 5.03 33.70
CA TYR A 400 -13.41 5.20 35.15
C TYR A 400 -14.19 4.05 35.80
N LEU A 401 -14.75 3.12 35.01
CA LEU A 401 -15.48 1.97 35.54
C LEU A 401 -14.53 0.81 35.87
N PRO A 402 -14.66 0.18 37.06
CA PRO A 402 -13.93 -1.04 37.38
C PRO A 402 -14.10 -2.13 36.32
N GLY A 403 -13.01 -2.87 36.02
CA GLY A 403 -12.97 -3.88 34.96
C GLY A 403 -14.12 -4.91 34.95
N PRO A 404 -14.58 -5.43 36.10
CA PRO A 404 -15.76 -6.32 36.14
C PRO A 404 -17.05 -5.63 35.69
N LEU A 405 -17.31 -4.39 36.12
CA LEU A 405 -18.50 -3.62 35.73
C LEU A 405 -18.46 -3.29 34.24
N ARG A 406 -17.29 -2.86 33.75
CA ARG A 406 -17.05 -2.56 32.33
C ARG A 406 -17.34 -3.77 31.43
N ARG A 407 -16.86 -4.96 31.80
CA ARG A 407 -17.13 -6.22 31.08
C ARG A 407 -18.61 -6.61 31.09
N SER A 408 -19.32 -6.37 32.19
CA SER A 408 -20.76 -6.66 32.30
C SER A 408 -21.60 -5.82 31.34
N MET A 409 -21.19 -4.59 31.01
CA MET A 409 -21.89 -3.76 30.00
C MET A 409 -21.92 -4.41 28.61
N GLY A 410 -20.87 -5.16 28.25
CA GLY A 410 -20.83 -5.93 27.01
C GLY A 410 -21.94 -6.99 26.95
N LYS A 411 -22.20 -7.67 28.07
CA LYS A 411 -23.31 -8.65 28.18
C LYS A 411 -24.68 -7.99 28.08
N VAL A 412 -24.84 -6.79 28.66
CA VAL A 412 -26.08 -5.99 28.58
C VAL A 412 -26.33 -5.45 27.16
N SER A 413 -25.28 -5.25 26.36
CA SER A 413 -25.42 -4.79 24.98
C SER A 413 -25.91 -5.87 24.00
N LYS A 414 -25.68 -7.16 24.30
CA LYS A 414 -26.04 -8.30 23.43
C LYS A 414 -27.53 -8.40 23.10
N PRO A 415 -28.47 -8.30 24.06
CA PRO A 415 -29.91 -8.41 23.76
C PRO A 415 -30.50 -7.17 23.07
N LEU A 416 -29.76 -6.06 22.93
CA LEU A 416 -30.26 -4.87 22.27
C LEU A 416 -30.38 -5.11 20.75
N PRO A 417 -31.43 -4.64 20.06
CA PRO A 417 -31.56 -4.73 18.61
C PRO A 417 -30.36 -4.13 17.85
N GLU A 418 -29.99 -4.72 16.72
CA GLU A 418 -29.04 -4.10 15.80
C GLU A 418 -29.57 -2.73 15.31
N GLY A 419 -28.68 -1.74 15.19
CA GLY A 419 -29.05 -0.36 14.83
C GLY A 419 -29.56 0.52 15.99
N MET A 420 -29.81 -0.03 17.19
CA MET A 420 -30.23 0.76 18.34
C MET A 420 -29.14 1.78 18.77
N ARG A 421 -29.54 3.05 18.94
CA ARG A 421 -28.64 4.12 19.43
C ARG A 421 -28.05 3.71 20.79
N GLY A 422 -26.71 3.78 20.90
CA GLY A 422 -25.99 3.47 22.14
C GLY A 422 -25.51 2.01 22.28
N LYS A 423 -26.10 1.02 21.59
CA LYS A 423 -25.65 -0.39 21.64
C LYS A 423 -24.17 -0.53 21.29
N SER A 424 -23.78 0.05 20.16
CA SER A 424 -22.38 0.04 19.68
C SER A 424 -21.43 0.74 20.65
N LEU A 425 -21.88 1.81 21.31
CA LEU A 425 -21.05 2.54 22.28
C LEU A 425 -20.83 1.71 23.56
N LEU A 426 -21.88 1.06 24.08
CA LEU A 426 -21.82 0.19 25.25
C LEU A 426 -20.92 -1.03 24.99
N HIS A 427 -21.08 -1.68 23.85
CA HIS A 427 -20.25 -2.81 23.45
C HIS A 427 -18.77 -2.41 23.39
N ARG A 428 -18.45 -1.32 22.68
CA ARG A 428 -17.07 -0.84 22.53
C ARG A 428 -16.45 -0.36 23.84
N GLY A 429 -17.23 0.30 24.70
CA GLY A 429 -16.81 0.70 26.04
C GLY A 429 -16.45 -0.49 26.95
N SER A 430 -17.00 -1.67 26.68
CA SER A 430 -16.68 -2.89 27.43
C SER A 430 -15.33 -3.54 27.09
N LEU A 431 -14.73 -3.17 25.95
CA LEU A 431 -13.51 -3.77 25.39
C LEU A 431 -12.27 -2.90 25.63
N THR A 432 -11.08 -3.50 25.78
CA THR A 432 -9.82 -2.72 25.77
C THR A 432 -9.56 -2.14 24.37
N LEU A 433 -8.55 -1.27 24.25
CA LEU A 433 -8.22 -0.66 22.95
C LEU A 433 -7.77 -1.76 21.97
N GLU A 434 -6.92 -2.67 22.45
CA GLU A 434 -6.33 -3.78 21.72
C GLU A 434 -7.39 -4.78 21.23
N GLN A 435 -8.43 -5.01 22.03
CA GLN A 435 -9.53 -5.90 21.68
C GLN A 435 -10.48 -5.30 20.64
N ARG A 436 -10.58 -3.97 20.59
CA ARG A 436 -11.54 -3.32 19.70
C ARG A 436 -10.86 -2.78 18.47
N TYR A 437 -9.68 -2.17 18.54
CA TYR A 437 -9.08 -1.47 17.42
C TYR A 437 -8.00 -2.32 16.74
N TYR A 438 -8.27 -2.68 15.49
CA TYR A 438 -7.36 -3.43 14.61
C TYR A 438 -7.49 -2.95 13.16
N GLY A 439 -7.90 -1.68 12.98
CA GLY A 439 -8.14 -1.04 11.69
C GLY A 439 -9.55 -0.46 11.55
N ASN A 440 -9.75 0.25 10.44
CA ASN A 440 -10.99 0.97 10.11
C ASN A 440 -12.11 0.05 9.56
N ALA A 441 -11.72 -1.09 9.02
CA ALA A 441 -12.58 -2.07 8.39
C ALA A 441 -12.98 -3.18 9.36
N ARG A 442 -14.27 -3.33 9.64
CA ARG A 442 -14.84 -4.52 10.30
C ARG A 442 -16.07 -4.97 9.55
N SER A 443 -16.04 -6.20 9.06
CA SER A 443 -17.12 -6.74 8.23
C SER A 443 -17.83 -7.91 8.89
N PHE A 444 -17.13 -8.77 9.62
CA PHE A 444 -17.70 -9.97 10.23
C PHE A 444 -17.51 -10.02 11.76
N SER A 445 -18.46 -10.64 12.44
CA SER A 445 -18.30 -11.15 13.82
C SER A 445 -17.91 -12.63 13.80
N ASP A 446 -17.34 -13.16 14.88
CA ASP A 446 -16.94 -14.57 14.99
C ASP A 446 -18.08 -15.56 14.68
N ALA A 447 -19.32 -15.23 15.03
CA ALA A 447 -20.47 -16.07 14.70
C ALA A 447 -20.69 -16.12 13.19
N GLN A 448 -20.63 -14.96 12.53
CA GLN A 448 -20.78 -14.86 11.08
C GLN A 448 -19.58 -15.49 10.33
N LEU A 449 -18.37 -15.45 10.92
CA LEU A 449 -17.20 -16.14 10.37
C LEU A 449 -17.39 -17.66 10.41
N ARG A 450 -17.96 -18.24 11.49
CA ARG A 450 -18.28 -19.68 11.55
C ARG A 450 -19.25 -20.11 10.45
N ASP A 451 -20.22 -19.25 10.13
CA ASP A 451 -21.20 -19.56 9.09
C ASP A 451 -20.57 -19.55 7.69
N VAL A 452 -19.59 -18.66 7.47
CA VAL A 452 -18.98 -18.41 6.15
C VAL A 452 -17.69 -19.19 5.91
N LEU A 453 -16.92 -19.52 6.94
CA LEU A 453 -15.63 -20.23 6.85
C LEU A 453 -15.77 -21.64 7.44
N PRO A 454 -15.86 -22.72 6.63
CA PRO A 454 -15.92 -24.10 7.13
C PRO A 454 -14.74 -24.45 8.04
N GLY A 455 -13.56 -23.90 7.74
CA GLY A 455 -12.33 -24.09 8.50
C GLY A 455 -12.16 -23.16 9.71
N PHE A 456 -13.18 -22.36 10.10
CA PHE A 456 -13.04 -21.35 11.14
C PHE A 456 -12.38 -21.88 12.43
N ARG A 457 -11.39 -21.13 12.91
CA ARG A 457 -10.67 -21.41 14.15
C ARG A 457 -10.83 -20.23 15.11
N PRO A 458 -11.46 -20.40 16.29
CA PRO A 458 -11.70 -19.29 17.22
C PRO A 458 -10.41 -18.75 17.88
N ASP A 459 -9.32 -19.50 17.82
CA ASP A 459 -7.99 -19.12 18.29
C ASP A 459 -7.21 -18.26 17.28
N TRP A 460 -7.56 -18.30 15.99
CA TRP A 460 -6.98 -17.40 14.98
C TRP A 460 -7.74 -16.08 14.98
N THR A 461 -7.10 -15.01 15.41
CA THR A 461 -7.79 -13.73 15.62
C THR A 461 -6.96 -12.57 15.10
N HIS A 462 -7.57 -11.40 14.97
CA HIS A 462 -6.83 -10.19 14.63
C HIS A 462 -5.66 -9.90 15.60
N THR A 463 -5.69 -10.43 16.83
CA THR A 463 -4.60 -10.22 17.80
C THR A 463 -3.31 -10.93 17.43
N ASP A 464 -3.39 -11.95 16.57
CA ASP A 464 -2.22 -12.62 16.01
C ASP A 464 -1.33 -11.64 15.25
N VAL A 465 -1.96 -10.66 14.59
CA VAL A 465 -1.32 -9.59 13.84
C VAL A 465 -1.04 -8.39 14.73
N THR A 466 -2.02 -7.97 15.54
CA THR A 466 -1.93 -6.66 16.23
C THR A 466 -1.21 -6.70 17.57
N ALA A 467 -1.15 -7.85 18.26
CA ALA A 467 -0.59 -7.91 19.62
C ALA A 467 0.90 -7.54 19.69
N PRO A 468 1.78 -8.01 18.79
CA PRO A 468 3.19 -7.59 18.77
C PRO A 468 3.34 -6.07 18.59
N VAL A 469 2.59 -5.49 17.64
CA VAL A 469 2.61 -4.04 17.35
C VAL A 469 2.07 -3.21 18.54
N TYR A 470 1.07 -3.72 19.24
CA TYR A 470 0.55 -3.07 20.45
C TYR A 470 1.54 -3.12 21.63
N ALA A 471 2.38 -4.15 21.70
CA ALA A 471 3.40 -4.27 22.74
C ALA A 471 4.48 -3.18 22.60
N GLU A 472 4.87 -2.86 21.36
CA GLU A 472 5.85 -1.79 21.07
C GLU A 472 5.36 -0.38 21.45
N SER A 473 4.04 -0.16 21.42
CA SER A 473 3.41 1.12 21.76
C SER A 473 2.83 1.16 23.18
N ALA A 474 3.30 0.27 24.06
CA ALA A 474 2.88 0.25 25.46
C ALA A 474 3.20 1.60 26.14
N GLY A 475 2.19 2.16 26.83
CA GLY A 475 2.33 3.44 27.54
C GLY A 475 2.11 4.70 26.70
N TRP A 476 1.97 4.60 25.37
CA TRP A 476 1.61 5.74 24.53
C TRP A 476 0.15 6.13 24.73
N ASP A 477 -0.21 7.36 24.32
CA ASP A 477 -1.60 7.77 24.33
C ASP A 477 -2.44 6.91 23.35
N PRO A 478 -3.74 6.69 23.62
CA PRO A 478 -4.57 5.80 22.81
C PRO A 478 -4.59 6.14 21.32
N VAL A 479 -4.48 7.42 20.93
CA VAL A 479 -4.50 7.82 19.52
C VAL A 479 -3.19 7.48 18.85
N ALA A 480 -2.06 7.77 19.49
CA ALA A 480 -0.75 7.34 18.99
C ALA A 480 -0.66 5.80 18.83
N ARG A 481 -1.27 5.03 19.74
CA ARG A 481 -1.34 3.56 19.62
C ARG A 481 -2.18 3.12 18.42
N MET A 482 -3.30 3.78 18.16
CA MET A 482 -4.12 3.50 16.96
C MET A 482 -3.37 3.85 15.67
N GLN A 483 -2.70 5.01 15.62
CA GLN A 483 -1.86 5.38 14.48
C GLN A 483 -0.73 4.37 14.25
N HIS A 484 -0.06 3.93 15.33
CA HIS A 484 0.97 2.91 15.25
C HIS A 484 0.44 1.61 14.63
N ILE A 485 -0.72 1.14 15.07
CA ILE A 485 -1.37 -0.04 14.48
C ILE A 485 -1.65 0.16 13.01
N ASP A 486 -2.22 1.30 12.61
CA ASP A 486 -2.52 1.56 11.21
C ASP A 486 -1.27 1.63 10.32
N LEU A 487 -0.12 2.11 10.84
CA LEU A 487 1.15 2.05 10.09
C LEU A 487 1.58 0.60 9.79
N PHE A 488 1.20 -0.36 10.62
CA PHE A 488 1.53 -1.78 10.46
C PHE A 488 0.44 -2.65 9.83
N THR A 489 -0.80 -2.18 9.81
CA THR A 489 -1.92 -2.93 9.24
C THR A 489 -2.56 -2.15 8.09
N TRP A 490 -3.41 -1.18 8.40
CA TRP A 490 -4.26 -0.47 7.43
C TRP A 490 -3.49 0.20 6.30
N LEU A 491 -2.42 0.94 6.63
CA LEU A 491 -1.64 1.71 5.65
C LEU A 491 -1.00 0.80 4.60
N ARG A 492 -0.29 -0.23 5.06
CA ARG A 492 0.47 -1.11 4.17
C ARG A 492 -0.33 -2.28 3.60
N GLY A 493 -1.44 -2.66 4.25
CA GLY A 493 -2.29 -3.77 3.82
C GLY A 493 -3.38 -3.35 2.83
N ASP A 494 -3.89 -2.12 2.95
CA ASP A 494 -4.97 -1.59 2.12
C ASP A 494 -4.52 -0.39 1.29
N ILE A 495 -4.18 0.73 1.96
CA ILE A 495 -3.99 2.03 1.31
C ILE A 495 -2.86 2.00 0.28
N LEU A 496 -1.67 1.54 0.67
CA LEU A 496 -0.48 1.52 -0.19
C LEU A 496 -0.53 0.41 -1.24
N VAL A 497 -1.09 -0.75 -0.91
CA VAL A 497 -1.28 -1.85 -1.88
C VAL A 497 -2.20 -1.38 -3.00
N LYS A 498 -3.36 -0.81 -2.65
CA LYS A 498 -4.27 -0.24 -3.63
C LYS A 498 -3.60 0.86 -4.44
N ALA A 499 -2.90 1.79 -3.79
CA ALA A 499 -2.23 2.89 -4.47
C ALA A 499 -1.20 2.39 -5.50
N ASP A 500 -0.25 1.57 -5.08
CA ASP A 500 0.80 1.05 -5.97
C ASP A 500 0.22 0.13 -7.05
N LYS A 501 -0.60 -0.86 -6.69
CA LYS A 501 -1.10 -1.86 -7.66
C LYS A 501 -1.98 -1.23 -8.72
N MET A 502 -2.89 -0.33 -8.36
CA MET A 502 -3.83 0.26 -9.32
C MET A 502 -3.18 1.29 -10.23
N THR A 503 -2.16 2.04 -9.76
CA THR A 503 -1.43 2.94 -10.66
C THR A 503 -0.42 2.20 -11.51
N MET A 504 0.28 1.20 -10.97
CA MET A 504 1.25 0.43 -11.73
C MET A 504 0.61 -0.52 -12.74
N ALA A 505 -0.64 -0.98 -12.51
CA ALA A 505 -1.47 -1.62 -13.53
C ALA A 505 -1.58 -0.79 -14.82
N ASN A 506 -1.42 0.53 -14.72
CA ASN A 506 -1.46 1.47 -15.82
C ASN A 506 -0.08 2.11 -16.07
N SER A 507 1.02 1.46 -15.68
CA SER A 507 2.39 1.99 -15.85
C SER A 507 2.56 3.44 -15.37
N LEU A 508 1.89 3.80 -14.26
CA LEU A 508 1.87 5.14 -13.70
C LEU A 508 2.51 5.12 -12.30
N GLU A 509 3.61 5.85 -12.15
CA GLU A 509 4.26 6.01 -10.84
C GLU A 509 3.44 6.95 -9.96
N LEU A 510 2.98 6.46 -8.82
CA LEU A 510 2.36 7.27 -7.78
C LEU A 510 3.37 7.56 -6.67
N ARG A 511 3.49 8.84 -6.30
CA ARG A 511 4.32 9.31 -5.19
C ARG A 511 3.45 9.87 -4.07
N VAL A 512 3.89 9.72 -2.82
CA VAL A 512 3.12 10.00 -1.60
C VAL A 512 3.87 10.96 -0.66
N PRO A 513 3.87 12.29 -0.92
CA PRO A 513 4.67 13.24 -0.15
C PRO A 513 4.38 13.25 1.37
N PHE A 514 3.20 12.83 1.80
CA PHE A 514 2.91 12.70 3.23
C PHE A 514 3.68 11.56 3.90
N LEU A 515 4.04 10.49 3.17
CA LEU A 515 4.82 9.35 3.68
C LEU A 515 6.32 9.52 3.45
N ASP A 516 6.77 10.75 3.61
CA ASP A 516 8.17 11.10 3.66
C ASP A 516 8.68 10.92 5.10
N PRO A 517 9.85 10.27 5.32
CA PRO A 517 10.44 10.15 6.65
C PRO A 517 10.57 11.49 7.42
N GLU A 518 10.81 12.60 6.71
CA GLU A 518 10.89 13.94 7.31
C GLU A 518 9.50 14.45 7.75
N VAL A 519 8.46 14.20 6.94
CA VAL A 519 7.07 14.55 7.31
C VAL A 519 6.64 13.72 8.52
N PHE A 520 7.00 12.44 8.55
CA PHE A 520 6.77 11.58 9.72
C PHE A 520 7.53 12.08 10.96
N ALA A 521 8.78 12.53 10.83
CA ALA A 521 9.55 13.08 11.94
C ALA A 521 8.87 14.30 12.59
N VAL A 522 8.20 15.15 11.81
CA VAL A 522 7.38 16.26 12.32
C VAL A 522 6.05 15.76 12.90
N ALA A 523 5.29 14.95 12.15
CA ALA A 523 3.97 14.48 12.56
C ALA A 523 3.99 13.62 13.83
N SER A 524 5.04 12.81 14.00
CA SER A 524 5.25 11.93 15.15
C SER A 524 5.42 12.69 16.47
N ARG A 525 5.82 13.96 16.41
CA ARG A 525 6.00 14.85 17.58
C ARG A 525 4.73 15.58 17.99
N LEU A 526 3.65 15.50 17.21
CA LEU A 526 2.41 16.20 17.52
C LEU A 526 1.70 15.55 18.73
N PRO A 527 1.30 16.33 19.74
CA PRO A 527 0.52 15.81 20.85
C PRO A 527 -0.95 15.60 20.42
N VAL A 528 -1.69 14.78 21.18
CA VAL A 528 -3.05 14.36 20.80
C VAL A 528 -4.02 15.52 20.51
N GLN A 529 -3.93 16.61 21.27
CA GLN A 529 -4.76 17.81 21.10
C GLN A 529 -4.47 18.57 19.80
N ALA A 530 -3.28 18.38 19.22
CA ALA A 530 -2.89 18.94 17.93
C ALA A 530 -3.34 18.05 16.77
N LYS A 531 -3.67 16.78 17.03
CA LYS A 531 -4.16 15.84 16.01
C LYS A 531 -5.67 15.86 15.92
N ILE A 532 -6.36 15.75 17.06
CA ILE A 532 -7.82 15.63 17.12
C ILE A 532 -8.43 16.54 18.17
N THR A 533 -9.67 16.96 17.91
CA THR A 533 -10.51 17.67 18.87
C THR A 533 -11.85 16.94 19.04
N ARG A 534 -12.75 17.51 19.86
CA ARG A 534 -14.11 16.99 20.00
C ARG A 534 -14.92 17.08 18.71
N THR A 535 -14.55 17.94 17.77
CA THR A 535 -15.33 18.21 16.55
C THR A 535 -14.55 17.95 15.26
N THR A 536 -13.22 18.01 15.29
CA THR A 536 -12.38 17.90 14.09
C THR A 536 -11.21 16.92 14.24
N THR A 537 -10.65 16.52 13.11
CA THR A 537 -9.44 15.70 12.94
C THR A 537 -8.41 16.49 12.14
N LYS A 538 -7.14 16.04 12.12
CA LYS A 538 -6.04 16.76 11.43
C LYS A 538 -5.92 18.23 11.88
N TYR A 539 -6.10 18.53 13.17
CA TYR A 539 -6.23 19.92 13.62
C TYR A 539 -5.03 20.79 13.25
N ALA A 540 -3.81 20.40 13.65
CA ALA A 540 -2.59 21.15 13.35
C ALA A 540 -2.31 21.21 11.85
N LEU A 541 -2.60 20.14 11.10
CA LEU A 541 -2.46 20.12 9.65
C LEU A 541 -3.40 21.14 8.99
N ARG A 542 -4.67 21.22 9.42
CA ARG A 542 -5.62 22.23 8.91
C ARG A 542 -5.16 23.65 9.21
N ARG A 543 -4.56 23.90 10.39
CA ARG A 543 -3.99 25.21 10.74
C ARG A 543 -2.78 25.55 9.87
N ALA A 544 -1.87 24.60 9.67
CA ALA A 544 -0.69 24.77 8.83
C ALA A 544 -1.04 25.02 7.35
N LEU A 545 -2.09 24.39 6.84
CA LEU A 545 -2.52 24.49 5.45
C LEU A 545 -3.45 25.66 5.13
N GLU A 546 -3.92 26.41 6.14
CA GLU A 546 -4.77 27.61 5.97
C GLU A 546 -4.26 28.60 4.90
N PRO A 547 -2.95 28.93 4.80
CA PRO A 547 -2.43 29.80 3.74
C PRO A 547 -2.19 29.11 2.39
N ILE A 548 -2.32 27.78 2.31
CA ILE A 548 -1.99 26.99 1.10
C ILE A 548 -3.24 26.58 0.33
N VAL A 549 -4.27 26.10 1.02
CA VAL A 549 -5.46 25.52 0.35
C VAL A 549 -6.64 26.49 0.32
N PRO A 550 -7.54 26.36 -0.69
CA PRO A 550 -8.75 27.15 -0.75
C PRO A 550 -9.65 27.02 0.50
N PRO A 551 -10.32 28.10 0.96
CA PRO A 551 -11.13 28.07 2.18
C PRO A 551 -12.25 27.02 2.21
N HIS A 552 -12.84 26.68 1.06
CA HIS A 552 -13.94 25.70 0.98
C HIS A 552 -13.51 24.26 1.30
N VAL A 553 -12.20 23.97 1.23
CA VAL A 553 -11.64 22.65 1.52
C VAL A 553 -11.23 22.50 2.99
N LEU A 554 -10.81 23.60 3.64
CA LEU A 554 -10.19 23.58 4.97
C LEU A 554 -11.02 22.91 6.06
N ASN A 555 -12.35 23.04 6.02
CA ASN A 555 -13.25 22.48 7.03
C ASN A 555 -14.16 21.39 6.46
N ARG A 556 -13.89 20.93 5.24
CA ARG A 556 -14.68 19.89 4.60
C ARG A 556 -14.52 18.57 5.38
N PRO A 557 -15.62 17.87 5.70
CA PRO A 557 -15.54 16.50 6.19
C PRO A 557 -14.87 15.61 5.15
N LYS A 558 -14.06 14.64 5.60
CA LYS A 558 -13.50 13.63 4.70
C LYS A 558 -14.64 12.82 4.09
N LEU A 559 -14.75 12.86 2.77
CA LEU A 559 -15.44 11.85 1.98
C LEU A 559 -14.32 10.96 1.40
N GLY A 560 -14.47 9.63 1.45
CA GLY A 560 -13.59 8.75 0.67
C GLY A 560 -14.04 8.73 -0.79
N PHE A 561 -13.61 7.74 -1.57
CA PHE A 561 -14.26 7.40 -2.84
C PHE A 561 -15.46 6.49 -2.56
N PRO A 562 -16.69 7.01 -2.35
CA PRO A 562 -17.84 6.15 -2.06
C PRO A 562 -18.20 5.34 -3.29
N VAL A 563 -18.12 4.01 -3.19
CA VAL A 563 -18.61 3.12 -4.25
C VAL A 563 -20.01 2.62 -3.88
N PRO A 564 -21.01 2.74 -4.77
CA PRO A 564 -22.40 2.37 -4.48
C PRO A 564 -22.65 0.84 -4.50
N ILE A 565 -21.72 0.02 -3.99
CA ILE A 565 -21.83 -1.46 -3.97
C ILE A 565 -23.11 -1.94 -3.27
N ARG A 566 -23.56 -1.22 -2.23
CA ARG A 566 -24.82 -1.52 -1.51
C ARG A 566 -26.04 -1.48 -2.42
N HIS A 567 -26.01 -0.64 -3.45
CA HIS A 567 -27.12 -0.52 -4.39
C HIS A 567 -26.94 -1.47 -5.57
N TRP A 568 -25.73 -1.59 -6.09
CA TRP A 568 -25.43 -2.46 -7.24
C TRP A 568 -25.52 -3.96 -6.89
N LEU A 569 -25.28 -4.35 -5.64
CA LEU A 569 -25.53 -5.73 -5.17
C LEU A 569 -27.02 -6.04 -4.93
N ARG A 570 -27.93 -5.09 -5.15
CA ARG A 570 -29.38 -5.36 -5.05
C ARG A 570 -30.05 -5.57 -6.41
N ALA A 571 -29.46 -5.05 -7.48
CA ALA A 571 -30.00 -5.13 -8.83
C ALA A 571 -28.94 -4.75 -9.86
N GLY A 572 -29.09 -5.27 -11.08
CA GLY A 572 -28.21 -4.98 -12.21
C GLY A 572 -26.98 -5.88 -12.25
N GLU A 573 -25.99 -5.45 -13.04
CA GLU A 573 -24.87 -6.30 -13.48
C GLU A 573 -24.00 -6.82 -12.33
N LEU A 574 -23.80 -6.03 -11.27
CA LEU A 574 -22.98 -6.49 -10.13
C LEU A 574 -23.66 -7.62 -9.36
N LEU A 575 -24.99 -7.63 -9.27
CA LEU A 575 -25.74 -8.74 -8.67
C LEU A 575 -25.65 -10.00 -9.55
N GLU A 576 -25.81 -9.85 -10.86
CA GLU A 576 -25.68 -10.96 -11.81
C GLU A 576 -24.28 -11.58 -11.77
N TRP A 577 -23.25 -10.75 -11.78
CA TRP A 577 -21.87 -11.15 -11.59
C TRP A 577 -21.66 -11.87 -10.25
N ALA A 578 -22.23 -11.34 -9.16
CA ALA A 578 -22.11 -11.97 -7.84
C ALA A 578 -22.73 -13.37 -7.83
N HIS A 579 -23.89 -13.57 -8.46
CA HIS A 579 -24.49 -14.90 -8.62
C HIS A 579 -23.59 -15.83 -9.44
N GLN A 580 -23.06 -15.36 -10.58
CA GLN A 580 -22.18 -16.15 -11.43
C GLN A 580 -20.93 -16.62 -10.69
N ILE A 581 -20.23 -15.71 -9.99
CA ILE A 581 -19.03 -16.05 -9.19
C ILE A 581 -19.37 -17.05 -8.09
N VAL A 582 -20.50 -16.88 -7.40
CA VAL A 582 -20.91 -17.80 -6.33
C VAL A 582 -21.26 -19.18 -6.89
N ASP A 583 -21.91 -19.23 -8.05
CA ASP A 583 -22.38 -20.48 -8.67
C ASP A 583 -21.25 -21.28 -9.32
N SER A 584 -20.21 -20.63 -9.82
CA SER A 584 -19.07 -21.28 -10.47
C SER A 584 -17.89 -21.57 -9.55
N SER A 585 -17.89 -21.09 -8.30
CA SER A 585 -16.71 -21.17 -7.41
C SER A 585 -16.42 -22.60 -6.92
N ALA A 586 -15.16 -23.02 -7.03
CA ALA A 586 -14.64 -24.24 -6.41
C ALA A 586 -13.99 -23.98 -5.03
N ALA A 587 -14.10 -22.77 -4.49
CA ALA A 587 -13.60 -22.39 -3.16
C ALA A 587 -14.46 -22.94 -2.00
N GLY A 588 -15.36 -23.89 -2.25
CA GLY A 588 -16.32 -24.43 -1.28
C GLY A 588 -15.70 -25.08 -0.04
N HIS A 589 -14.42 -25.46 -0.12
CA HIS A 589 -13.65 -25.99 1.00
C HIS A 589 -13.12 -24.89 1.95
N LEU A 590 -13.02 -23.65 1.47
CA LEU A 590 -12.57 -22.47 2.24
C LEU A 590 -13.72 -21.52 2.60
N ILE A 591 -14.75 -21.46 1.75
CA ILE A 591 -15.92 -20.58 1.90
C ILE A 591 -17.20 -21.39 1.76
N ASN A 592 -18.13 -21.22 2.69
CA ASN A 592 -19.44 -21.84 2.63
C ASN A 592 -20.33 -21.16 1.59
N ILE A 593 -20.36 -21.73 0.37
CA ILE A 593 -21.11 -21.22 -0.78
C ILE A 593 -22.60 -21.01 -0.46
N ALA A 594 -23.22 -21.92 0.30
CA ALA A 594 -24.63 -21.82 0.66
C ALA A 594 -24.92 -20.62 1.55
N ALA A 595 -24.04 -20.34 2.52
CA ALA A 595 -24.15 -19.16 3.37
C ALA A 595 -24.00 -17.87 2.55
N VAL A 596 -23.08 -17.84 1.59
CA VAL A 596 -22.89 -16.68 0.69
C VAL A 596 -24.14 -16.45 -0.18
N ARG A 597 -24.74 -17.51 -0.75
CA ARG A 597 -26.01 -17.40 -1.50
C ARG A 597 -27.13 -16.81 -0.64
N GLN A 598 -27.28 -17.29 0.59
CA GLN A 598 -28.26 -16.74 1.53
C GLN A 598 -28.02 -15.26 1.82
N MET A 599 -26.76 -14.86 2.05
CA MET A 599 -26.41 -13.44 2.26
C MET A 599 -26.76 -12.57 1.04
N LEU A 600 -26.57 -13.10 -0.18
CA LEU A 600 -26.89 -12.40 -1.42
C LEU A 600 -28.41 -12.19 -1.55
N ASP A 601 -29.21 -13.22 -1.27
CA ASP A 601 -30.67 -13.15 -1.26
C ASP A 601 -31.21 -12.18 -0.20
N GLU A 602 -30.71 -12.26 1.04
CA GLU A 602 -31.08 -11.36 2.13
C GLU A 602 -30.75 -9.90 1.80
N HIS A 603 -29.61 -9.65 1.14
CA HIS A 603 -29.22 -8.31 0.72
C HIS A 603 -30.10 -7.76 -0.39
N ARG A 604 -30.36 -8.57 -1.41
CA ARG A 604 -31.23 -8.25 -2.55
C ARG A 604 -32.64 -7.89 -2.10
N CYS A 605 -33.24 -8.71 -1.23
CA CYS A 605 -34.57 -8.49 -0.68
C CYS A 605 -34.63 -7.35 0.35
N GLY A 606 -33.47 -6.87 0.81
CA GLY A 606 -33.37 -5.75 1.75
C GLY A 606 -33.59 -6.13 3.22
N THR A 607 -33.61 -7.43 3.54
CA THR A 607 -33.73 -7.95 4.91
C THR A 607 -32.57 -7.47 5.79
N THR A 608 -31.34 -7.58 5.29
CA THR A 608 -30.10 -7.22 6.00
C THR A 608 -29.09 -6.60 5.04
N ASP A 609 -28.27 -5.66 5.51
CA ASP A 609 -27.15 -5.15 4.72
C ASP A 609 -25.94 -6.08 4.81
N HIS A 610 -25.64 -6.77 3.70
CA HIS A 610 -24.44 -7.62 3.56
C HIS A 610 -23.41 -7.02 2.61
N SER A 611 -23.59 -5.80 2.10
CA SER A 611 -22.76 -5.23 1.02
C SER A 611 -21.26 -5.39 1.24
N ARG A 612 -20.73 -4.97 2.40
CA ARG A 612 -19.31 -5.11 2.75
C ARG A 612 -18.87 -6.57 2.90
N ARG A 613 -19.70 -7.41 3.51
CA ARG A 613 -19.41 -8.84 3.74
C ARG A 613 -19.38 -9.63 2.43
N LEU A 614 -20.39 -9.40 1.57
CA LEU A 614 -20.47 -9.95 0.23
C LEU A 614 -19.26 -9.52 -0.59
N TRP A 615 -18.91 -8.24 -0.59
CA TRP A 615 -17.73 -7.76 -1.31
C TRP A 615 -16.46 -8.50 -0.88
N THR A 616 -16.23 -8.67 0.43
CA THR A 616 -15.06 -9.41 0.93
C THR A 616 -15.00 -10.85 0.44
N VAL A 617 -16.10 -11.61 0.48
CA VAL A 617 -16.09 -13.01 0.03
C VAL A 617 -16.06 -13.12 -1.49
N LEU A 618 -16.75 -12.24 -2.22
CA LEU A 618 -16.78 -12.27 -3.69
C LEU A 618 -15.40 -11.96 -4.29
N ILE A 619 -14.67 -11.00 -3.73
CA ILE A 619 -13.29 -10.70 -4.16
C ILE A 619 -12.34 -11.88 -3.87
N PHE A 620 -12.53 -12.57 -2.74
CA PHE A 620 -11.78 -13.79 -2.46
C PHE A 620 -12.10 -14.91 -3.45
N MET A 621 -13.37 -15.13 -3.76
CA MET A 621 -13.80 -16.16 -4.71
C MET A 621 -13.27 -15.87 -6.12
N LEU A 622 -13.28 -14.61 -6.56
CA LEU A 622 -12.66 -14.20 -7.82
C LEU A 622 -11.14 -14.40 -7.80
N TRP A 623 -10.46 -14.04 -6.70
CA TRP A 623 -9.03 -14.28 -6.53
C TRP A 623 -8.69 -15.78 -6.61
N HIS A 624 -9.46 -16.62 -5.94
CA HIS A 624 -9.30 -18.07 -5.96
C HIS A 624 -9.52 -18.65 -7.37
N ALA A 625 -10.53 -18.15 -8.08
CA ALA A 625 -10.79 -18.52 -9.48
C ALA A 625 -9.62 -18.19 -10.42
N ILE A 626 -8.88 -17.09 -10.16
CA ILE A 626 -7.74 -16.65 -10.98
C ILE A 626 -6.45 -17.40 -10.62
N PHE A 627 -6.11 -17.47 -9.33
CA PHE A 627 -4.78 -17.90 -8.87
C PHE A 627 -4.70 -19.35 -8.41
N VAL A 628 -5.84 -20.02 -8.16
CA VAL A 628 -5.87 -21.39 -7.64
C VAL A 628 -6.58 -22.32 -8.62
N GLU A 629 -7.78 -21.96 -9.05
CA GLU A 629 -8.56 -22.79 -9.99
C GLU A 629 -8.13 -22.60 -11.44
N HIS A 630 -7.57 -21.44 -11.77
CA HIS A 630 -7.34 -20.97 -13.14
C HIS A 630 -8.59 -21.05 -14.04
N SER A 631 -9.78 -20.97 -13.43
CA SER A 631 -11.08 -21.00 -14.11
C SER A 631 -11.43 -19.63 -14.73
N VAL A 632 -10.82 -18.56 -14.23
CA VAL A 632 -10.87 -17.21 -14.79
C VAL A 632 -9.46 -16.79 -15.18
N VAL A 633 -9.22 -16.55 -16.47
CA VAL A 633 -7.94 -16.06 -16.99
C VAL A 633 -8.15 -14.64 -17.56
N PRO A 634 -7.83 -13.59 -16.78
CA PRO A 634 -7.97 -12.22 -17.24
C PRO A 634 -7.08 -11.95 -18.46
N GLN A 635 -7.61 -11.23 -19.43
CA GLN A 635 -6.84 -10.76 -20.58
C GLN A 635 -6.14 -9.45 -20.19
N ILE A 636 -4.84 -9.53 -19.96
CA ILE A 636 -4.03 -8.36 -19.56
C ILE A 636 -3.59 -7.64 -20.82
N SER A 637 -4.06 -6.40 -20.98
CA SER A 637 -3.71 -5.57 -22.13
C SER A 637 -2.37 -4.88 -21.93
N GLU A 638 -1.58 -4.74 -23.01
CA GLU A 638 -0.36 -3.93 -23.03
C GLU A 638 -0.62 -2.64 -23.84
N PRO A 639 -1.25 -1.62 -23.23
CA PRO A 639 -1.58 -0.39 -23.93
C PRO A 639 -0.32 0.39 -24.32
N HIS A 640 -0.25 0.81 -25.59
CA HIS A 640 0.74 1.79 -26.01
C HIS A 640 0.27 3.19 -25.59
N TYR A 641 0.96 3.79 -24.62
CA TYR A 641 0.63 5.14 -24.17
C TYR A 641 1.30 6.20 -25.05
N PRO A 642 0.58 7.27 -25.43
CA PRO A 642 1.08 8.30 -26.35
C PRO A 642 2.04 9.32 -25.68
N VAL A 643 2.35 9.17 -24.39
CA VAL A 643 3.22 10.09 -23.66
C VAL A 643 4.64 9.94 -24.16
N GLN A 644 5.03 10.83 -25.07
CA GLN A 644 6.42 10.99 -25.50
C GLN A 644 7.22 11.64 -24.37
N LEU A 645 8.44 11.15 -24.19
CA LEU A 645 9.40 11.56 -23.17
C LEU A 645 9.82 13.01 -23.35
#